data_AF-A0A358GFD9-F1
#
_entry.id   AF-A0A358GFD9-F1
#
_cell.length_a   1.000
_cell.length_b   1.000
_cell.length_c   1.000
_cell.angle_alpha   90.00
_cell.angle_beta   90.00
_cell.angle_gamma   90.00
#
_symmetry.space_group_name_H-M   'P 1'
#
loop_
_entity.id
_entity.type
_entity.pdbx_description
1 polymer ?
#
loop_
_entity_poly.entity_id
_entity_poly.type
_entity_poly.pdbx_seq_one_letter_code
_entity_poly.pdbx_strand_id
1 'polypeptide(L)'
;MRKKDHQKRARLLRRIGVVILSFLMVFGMLPVVFQQGVVQAKSCYEMTETDSDDVEWKLISTPEELYCVREDLNGNYKLKNDISEAAMSTFLNGGSWTPIADMIEDELMPFTGRFDGNGYSISGLRTTDDTQKSVGLFYGLQRAEVKNLILNNVSFTGDAMVGGLAGEIRESRIEGVHISGNIRGNIRVGGISGYSDESEYLNNSTSVTVSGLDEYGESFGGLLGESNKGTIVGNAAEGTVSGYDSIGGLIGESNDNFIRQSYVSGQVTGDYLIGGLVGQLNFELSHTIADNYVVGSVRSDASGNNDFSAEGIGGLFGEVNKVRSSSNTSQINVLHNYVAASVNIMSDNSSSPIDDQTIGSVIGNLNDPENQVIFTNNYYDLAKSSTNQQNGSNYATGLTTEQMKQQSNFSGWDFDGVWTTRNRINDGYPILRSSKLMNAPTPPLPDPTIGYLYPYPMYGTVTQSTSKVTVKLNEAGRFYFDNQLYDEEIVGQSEEDTKLHALDNLSYVDLEANEEKSFLFTGLDENTWYRVFLAVEDKNGQLKNMGDRGYSTLANSTPLPQNVLATPGDGQVAIEWTTEPELDYRVYMYQGTAAPEDPDLWADVTDSYRDGHISDLTNGQSYIFAVRSYTSDEENSDYVASNVVIPQEENNNGGGSNPDPDPNFPVPQHVVATKGEKKVTLTWDPIMNGLASVYMYEGSSAPVDPSQWVLVTSKILNSSWEINDLREGEKYIFAVRAVYEDGVSEYGISNSVKINITPSNPETPGNGGGGGVITPTPVTPITPQAPHAPQKELIKVDVANGDQASTIASLEIKRTRGTDGTVKDELLLDQSKTQIIIDQLKQTGSRTAVVLIPDAKDEVSQWDLNLSPQSSAMLAEQGVDLVISNPNVKITIPASSLNGRTDDIYFRLVPVKKESQRSEIQTRAQANESIIQLVGTTDIQIIGRPMTIETNLQSRPVTLILPLEANQVAGVKSEELGVYIEHSDGTKELVHGKRVTLNVDNQQGVEIEVNKFSTFSIVKVKDWTDNTLKAKPYIQGYTDGSFRPERNVTRAEMATLITRILGTSTLEGSHEFTDVTSSHWAQAAILAAAQSGSVQGYTDGSFKPDQAITRAEMAVVLQPLLTSDQMTTAPTAFTDVNEHWAQQAVEQLSSAGVVTGYTDGTFRPSQRITRAEAVTMLNKLIGLQAETNAARQWSDVPATHWAYEAIEAASIRK
;
A
#
# COMPACT_ATOMS: atom_id res chain seq x y z
N MET A 1 13.26 58.28 -2.55
CA MET A 1 14.20 58.45 -1.41
C MET A 1 13.73 57.87 -0.06
N ARG A 2 12.62 57.10 0.07
CA ARG A 2 12.15 56.61 1.39
C ARG A 2 12.58 55.19 1.81
N LYS A 3 13.04 54.29 0.92
CA LYS A 3 13.44 52.91 1.29
C LYS A 3 14.80 52.82 2.04
N LYS A 4 15.79 53.69 1.76
CA LYS A 4 17.14 53.61 2.37
C LYS A 4 17.22 53.97 3.87
N ASP A 5 16.23 54.67 4.44
CA ASP A 5 16.23 55.01 5.88
C ASP A 5 15.69 53.89 6.78
N HIS A 6 14.85 52.98 6.26
CA HIS A 6 14.32 51.86 7.06
C HIS A 6 15.41 50.82 7.36
N GLN A 7 16.21 50.44 6.36
CA GLN A 7 17.34 49.51 6.54
C GLN A 7 18.41 50.09 7.50
N LYS A 8 18.66 51.40 7.48
CA LYS A 8 19.56 52.05 8.45
C LYS A 8 19.01 52.02 9.87
N ARG A 9 17.70 52.23 10.07
CA ARG A 9 17.06 52.13 11.40
C ARG A 9 17.10 50.69 11.95
N ALA A 10 16.85 49.68 11.12
CA ALA A 10 16.93 48.28 11.54
C ALA A 10 18.36 47.88 11.97
N ARG A 11 19.38 48.26 11.19
CA ARG A 11 20.80 48.00 11.54
C ARG A 11 21.26 48.79 12.78
N LEU A 12 20.73 50.00 13.01
CA LEU A 12 21.03 50.78 14.22
C LEU A 12 20.39 50.17 15.47
N LEU A 13 19.14 49.70 15.39
CA LEU A 13 18.44 49.06 16.50
C LEU A 13 19.09 47.72 16.90
N ARG A 14 19.50 46.87 15.93
CA ARG A 14 20.28 45.64 16.23
C ARG A 14 21.59 45.96 16.94
N ARG A 15 22.37 46.97 16.50
CA ARG A 15 23.62 47.37 17.18
C ARG A 15 23.39 47.97 18.57
N ILE A 16 22.30 48.72 18.79
CA ILE A 16 21.97 49.26 20.11
C ILE A 16 21.55 48.12 21.08
N GLY A 17 20.78 47.13 20.61
CA GLY A 17 20.38 45.97 21.42
C GLY A 17 21.58 45.17 21.92
N VAL A 18 22.53 44.84 21.03
CA VAL A 18 23.75 44.09 21.39
C VAL A 18 24.60 44.87 22.41
N VAL A 19 24.80 46.17 22.23
CA VAL A 19 25.60 46.99 23.15
C VAL A 19 24.93 47.13 24.53
N ILE A 20 23.60 47.19 24.60
CA ILE A 20 22.87 47.23 25.89
C ILE A 20 22.99 45.89 26.63
N LEU A 21 22.91 44.76 25.94
CA LEU A 21 23.10 43.44 26.54
C LEU A 21 24.52 43.28 27.12
N SER A 22 25.54 43.69 26.36
CA SER A 22 26.94 43.70 26.82
C SER A 22 27.16 44.59 28.05
N PHE A 23 26.42 45.70 28.17
CA PHE A 23 26.54 46.61 29.33
C PHE A 23 25.88 46.07 30.60
N LEU A 24 24.83 45.24 30.47
CA LEU A 24 24.09 44.66 31.59
C LEU A 24 24.83 43.48 32.23
N MET A 25 25.52 42.65 31.44
CA MET A 25 26.30 41.52 31.96
C MET A 25 27.52 41.97 32.79
N VAL A 26 28.12 43.12 32.47
CA VAL A 26 29.34 43.64 33.14
C VAL A 26 29.06 44.19 34.55
N PHE A 27 27.81 44.49 34.91
CA PHE A 27 27.46 45.18 36.16
C PHE A 27 26.65 44.37 37.20
N GLY A 28 26.46 43.06 36.98
CA GLY A 28 26.12 42.11 38.05
C GLY A 28 24.84 42.41 38.84
N MET A 29 23.69 42.52 38.17
CA MET A 29 22.37 42.61 38.81
C MET A 29 21.41 41.53 38.30
N LEU A 30 21.24 40.49 39.11
CA LEU A 30 20.12 39.52 39.13
C LEU A 30 19.40 39.70 40.49
N PRO A 31 18.15 39.19 40.71
CA PRO A 31 17.26 38.43 39.81
C PRO A 31 15.79 38.98 39.80
N VAL A 32 14.85 38.12 39.38
CA VAL A 32 13.38 38.09 39.63
C VAL A 32 12.50 38.25 38.37
N VAL A 33 12.19 37.07 37.79
CA VAL A 33 10.96 36.68 37.08
C VAL A 33 10.59 37.45 35.81
N PHE A 34 11.08 36.94 34.68
CA PHE A 34 10.22 36.52 33.58
C PHE A 34 10.50 35.04 33.27
N GLN A 35 9.45 34.27 32.96
CA GLN A 35 9.55 32.88 32.49
C GLN A 35 9.92 32.83 31.00
N GLN A 36 10.28 31.62 30.54
CA GLN A 36 10.75 31.17 29.19
C GLN A 36 12.27 30.91 29.21
N GLY A 37 12.77 29.70 28.97
CA GLY A 37 12.15 28.48 28.42
C GLY A 37 12.49 28.31 26.95
N VAL A 38 13.50 27.48 26.66
CA VAL A 38 13.98 27.16 25.31
C VAL A 38 13.51 25.76 24.93
N VAL A 39 13.26 25.55 23.63
CA VAL A 39 12.51 24.41 23.07
C VAL A 39 13.43 23.61 22.13
N GLN A 40 13.53 22.29 22.33
CA GLN A 40 14.16 21.39 21.35
C GLN A 40 13.24 21.14 20.15
N ALA A 41 13.83 20.99 18.97
CA ALA A 41 13.10 20.67 17.73
C ALA A 41 12.79 19.17 17.65
N LYS A 42 11.52 18.83 17.50
CA LYS A 42 11.03 17.45 17.28
C LYS A 42 11.23 17.05 15.82
N SER A 43 11.56 15.78 15.54
CA SER A 43 11.46 15.23 14.17
C SER A 43 10.05 15.43 13.62
N CYS A 44 9.98 15.87 12.36
CA CYS A 44 8.74 16.23 11.68
C CYS A 44 8.00 15.02 11.07
N TYR A 45 8.67 13.86 11.01
CA TYR A 45 8.12 12.58 10.55
C TYR A 45 8.29 11.50 11.61
N GLU A 46 7.23 10.73 11.86
CA GLU A 46 7.22 9.63 12.85
C GLU A 46 7.34 8.24 12.21
N MET A 47 7.22 8.12 10.88
CA MET A 47 7.27 6.84 10.17
C MET A 47 7.88 6.94 8.76
N THR A 48 8.71 5.94 8.41
CA THR A 48 9.16 5.68 7.04
C THR A 48 8.85 4.23 6.62
N GLU A 49 8.91 3.96 5.31
CA GLU A 49 8.70 2.65 4.68
C GLU A 49 9.66 2.52 3.51
N THR A 50 10.35 1.39 3.35
CA THR A 50 11.18 1.11 2.17
C THR A 50 10.47 0.15 1.23
N ASP A 51 10.46 0.45 -0.08
CA ASP A 51 9.85 -0.42 -1.09
C ASP A 51 10.84 -1.46 -1.68
N SER A 52 10.38 -2.23 -2.67
CA SER A 52 11.17 -3.29 -3.30
C SER A 52 12.35 -2.82 -4.14
N ASP A 53 12.45 -1.51 -4.42
CA ASP A 53 13.54 -0.89 -5.17
C ASP A 53 14.52 -0.18 -4.21
N ASP A 54 14.49 -0.52 -2.92
CA ASP A 54 15.22 0.11 -1.80
C ASP A 54 14.96 1.63 -1.65
N VAL A 55 13.81 2.13 -2.13
CA VAL A 55 13.43 3.55 -1.98
C VAL A 55 12.76 3.76 -0.62
N GLU A 56 13.38 4.55 0.25
CA GLU A 56 12.75 4.99 1.50
C GLU A 56 11.72 6.12 1.24
N TRP A 57 10.51 5.91 1.78
CA TRP A 57 9.36 6.81 1.72
C TRP A 57 9.00 7.34 3.11
N LYS A 58 8.87 8.65 3.25
CA LYS A 58 8.31 9.31 4.44
C LYS A 58 6.79 9.22 4.39
N LEU A 59 6.19 8.64 5.42
CA LEU A 59 4.74 8.45 5.49
C LEU A 59 4.06 9.71 6.03
N ILE A 60 3.00 10.15 5.35
CA ILE A 60 2.19 11.30 5.74
C ILE A 60 0.80 10.80 6.15
N SER A 61 0.40 11.12 7.38
CA SER A 61 -0.88 10.74 7.99
C SER A 61 -1.69 11.96 8.45
N THR A 62 -1.03 13.11 8.63
CA THR A 62 -1.55 14.33 9.27
C THR A 62 -1.26 15.61 8.46
N PRO A 63 -2.02 16.70 8.67
CA PRO A 63 -1.68 18.02 8.12
C PRO A 63 -0.29 18.52 8.54
N GLU A 64 0.16 18.17 9.74
CA GLU A 64 1.46 18.52 10.28
C GLU A 64 2.59 17.85 9.48
N GLU A 65 2.56 16.52 9.28
CA GLU A 65 3.55 15.80 8.45
C GLU A 65 3.50 16.24 6.97
N LEU A 66 2.33 16.63 6.46
CA LEU A 66 2.20 17.24 5.13
C LEU A 66 2.88 18.61 5.09
N TYR A 67 2.75 19.41 6.15
CA TYR A 67 3.43 20.70 6.26
C TYR A 67 4.95 20.53 6.29
N CYS A 68 5.45 19.47 6.94
CA CYS A 68 6.88 19.14 7.04
C CYS A 68 7.59 18.88 5.69
N VAL A 69 6.89 18.70 4.57
CA VAL A 69 7.52 18.37 3.26
C VAL A 69 8.48 19.48 2.81
N ARG A 70 8.28 20.70 3.31
CA ARG A 70 9.21 21.84 3.11
C ARG A 70 10.62 21.62 3.66
N GLU A 71 10.82 20.68 4.58
CA GLU A 71 12.12 20.42 5.22
C GLU A 71 13.03 19.56 4.33
N ASP A 72 12.48 18.80 3.39
CA ASP A 72 13.24 17.94 2.48
C ASP A 72 12.57 17.84 1.09
N LEU A 73 12.75 18.88 0.30
CA LEU A 73 12.09 19.06 -1.01
C LEU A 73 12.51 18.06 -2.10
N ASN A 74 13.47 17.17 -1.85
CA ASN A 74 13.84 16.08 -2.77
C ASN A 74 13.54 14.67 -2.23
N GLY A 75 12.90 14.55 -1.06
CA GLY A 75 12.52 13.29 -0.46
C GLY A 75 11.37 12.56 -1.18
N ASN A 76 11.18 11.28 -0.86
CA ASN A 76 10.03 10.50 -1.31
C ASN A 76 8.95 10.50 -0.22
N TYR A 77 7.70 10.75 -0.60
CA TYR A 77 6.58 10.94 0.30
C TYR A 77 5.39 10.08 -0.12
N LYS A 78 4.74 9.42 0.84
CA LYS A 78 3.60 8.53 0.58
C LYS A 78 2.47 8.82 1.58
N LEU A 79 1.25 9.06 1.09
CA LEU A 79 0.09 9.16 1.99
C LEU A 79 -0.25 7.78 2.56
N LYS A 80 -0.58 7.76 3.85
CA LYS A 80 -0.97 6.56 4.61
C LYS A 80 -2.48 6.48 4.89
N ASN A 81 -3.17 7.62 4.85
CA ASN A 81 -4.61 7.75 5.05
C ASN A 81 -5.11 9.08 4.48
N ASP A 82 -6.44 9.23 4.41
CA ASP A 82 -7.08 10.52 4.10
C ASP A 82 -6.76 11.57 5.17
N ILE A 83 -6.36 12.77 4.73
CA ILE A 83 -6.31 13.98 5.55
C ILE A 83 -7.65 14.69 5.39
N SER A 84 -8.53 14.54 6.38
CA SER A 84 -9.88 15.12 6.36
C SER A 84 -9.90 16.66 6.46
N GLU A 85 -10.96 17.27 5.93
CA GLU A 85 -11.19 18.73 6.02
C GLU A 85 -11.31 19.20 7.48
N ALA A 86 -11.79 18.35 8.38
CA ALA A 86 -11.82 18.65 9.81
C ALA A 86 -10.40 18.78 10.39
N ALA A 87 -9.51 17.83 10.08
CA ALA A 87 -8.10 17.89 10.50
C ALA A 87 -7.40 19.11 9.88
N MET A 88 -7.56 19.35 8.57
CA MET A 88 -6.97 20.50 7.88
C MET A 88 -7.49 21.83 8.43
N SER A 89 -8.78 21.96 8.72
CA SER A 89 -9.33 23.19 9.31
C SER A 89 -8.89 23.41 10.77
N THR A 90 -8.62 22.34 11.54
CA THR A 90 -8.01 22.45 12.87
C THR A 90 -6.56 22.91 12.78
N PHE A 91 -5.77 22.30 11.89
CA PHE A 91 -4.37 22.67 11.63
C PHE A 91 -4.24 24.14 11.19
N LEU A 92 -5.03 24.55 10.20
CA LEU A 92 -5.02 25.93 9.71
C LEU A 92 -5.52 26.94 10.76
N ASN A 93 -6.35 26.52 11.73
CA ASN A 93 -6.91 27.36 12.79
C ASN A 93 -7.51 28.71 12.29
N GLY A 94 -8.22 28.66 11.16
CA GLY A 94 -8.79 29.84 10.48
C GLY A 94 -7.84 30.63 9.58
N GLY A 95 -6.56 30.24 9.50
CA GLY A 95 -5.58 30.76 8.55
C GLY A 95 -5.64 30.12 7.16
N SER A 96 -4.61 30.43 6.37
CA SER A 96 -4.40 29.96 5.00
C SER A 96 -3.26 28.94 4.93
N TRP A 97 -3.36 27.99 4.01
CA TRP A 97 -2.28 27.12 3.61
C TRP A 97 -1.10 27.93 3.07
N THR A 98 0.12 27.51 3.40
CA THR A 98 1.34 28.01 2.75
C THR A 98 1.86 26.89 1.87
N PRO A 99 1.96 27.10 0.54
CA PRO A 99 2.45 26.08 -0.38
C PRO A 99 3.78 25.46 0.08
N ILE A 100 3.98 24.19 -0.25
CA ILE A 100 5.24 23.47 -0.05
C ILE A 100 6.23 23.93 -1.13
N ALA A 101 7.51 24.12 -0.77
CA ALA A 101 8.50 24.96 -1.48
C ALA A 101 8.31 26.47 -1.27
N ASP A 102 9.42 27.22 -1.24
CA ASP A 102 9.48 28.65 -0.90
C ASP A 102 10.60 29.37 -1.68
N MET A 103 10.58 30.69 -1.66
CA MET A 103 11.58 31.58 -2.27
C MET A 103 12.60 32.01 -1.22
N ILE A 104 13.87 31.62 -1.39
CA ILE A 104 14.97 32.04 -0.51
C ILE A 104 15.83 33.07 -1.26
N GLU A 105 15.93 34.28 -0.72
CA GLU A 105 16.73 35.40 -1.27
C GLU A 105 16.48 35.69 -2.77
N ASP A 106 15.22 35.62 -3.18
CA ASP A 106 14.72 35.75 -4.57
C ASP A 106 15.08 34.55 -5.51
N GLU A 107 15.67 33.47 -5.01
CA GLU A 107 15.83 32.18 -5.72
C GLU A 107 14.72 31.18 -5.33
N LEU A 108 14.21 30.45 -6.34
CA LEU A 108 13.18 29.41 -6.17
C LEU A 108 13.81 28.07 -5.80
N MET A 109 13.36 27.44 -4.71
CA MET A 109 13.69 26.05 -4.41
C MET A 109 12.45 25.16 -4.65
N PRO A 110 12.28 24.56 -5.84
CA PRO A 110 11.10 23.74 -6.15
C PRO A 110 11.13 22.39 -5.45
N PHE A 111 9.98 21.73 -5.37
CA PHE A 111 9.94 20.30 -5.02
C PHE A 111 10.45 19.47 -6.21
N THR A 112 11.39 18.55 -5.92
CA THR A 112 12.10 17.72 -6.90
C THR A 112 12.02 16.22 -6.58
N GLY A 113 11.34 15.86 -5.48
CA GLY A 113 11.20 14.50 -5.00
C GLY A 113 10.04 13.72 -5.63
N ARG A 114 9.56 12.70 -4.91
CA ARG A 114 8.40 11.87 -5.30
C ARG A 114 7.27 12.03 -4.30
N PHE A 115 6.04 12.16 -4.77
CA PHE A 115 4.84 12.23 -3.91
C PHE A 115 3.77 11.26 -4.42
N ASP A 116 3.59 10.15 -3.72
CA ASP A 116 2.56 9.15 -4.00
C ASP A 116 1.37 9.33 -3.04
N GLY A 117 0.25 9.80 -3.59
CA GLY A 117 -1.01 9.89 -2.85
C GLY A 117 -1.59 8.53 -2.46
N ASN A 118 -1.11 7.42 -3.04
CA ASN A 118 -1.48 6.05 -2.69
C ASN A 118 -3.02 5.80 -2.70
N GLY A 119 -3.75 6.58 -3.50
CA GLY A 119 -5.22 6.56 -3.58
C GLY A 119 -5.96 7.32 -2.47
N TYR A 120 -5.23 7.93 -1.52
CA TYR A 120 -5.79 8.74 -0.44
C TYR A 120 -6.00 10.20 -0.83
N SER A 121 -6.82 10.88 -0.04
CA SER A 121 -7.23 12.26 -0.27
C SER A 121 -6.72 13.27 0.77
N ILE A 122 -6.42 14.48 0.32
CA ILE A 122 -6.19 15.65 1.16
C ILE A 122 -7.34 16.62 0.94
N SER A 123 -8.06 16.96 2.01
CA SER A 123 -9.31 17.71 1.94
C SER A 123 -9.25 19.08 2.62
N GLY A 124 -9.86 20.10 2.01
CA GLY A 124 -10.07 21.41 2.65
C GLY A 124 -8.86 22.35 2.68
N LEU A 125 -7.87 22.15 1.81
CA LEU A 125 -6.77 23.11 1.60
C LEU A 125 -7.32 24.44 1.07
N ARG A 126 -6.87 25.57 1.61
CA ARG A 126 -7.36 26.90 1.20
C ARG A 126 -6.31 28.00 1.32
N THR A 127 -6.36 28.99 0.42
CA THR A 127 -5.63 30.26 0.54
C THR A 127 -6.59 31.44 0.42
N THR A 128 -6.23 32.58 0.99
CA THR A 128 -7.04 33.81 1.00
C THR A 128 -6.28 35.06 0.57
N ASP A 129 -5.03 34.93 0.13
CA ASP A 129 -4.20 36.05 -0.32
C ASP A 129 -4.34 36.21 -1.84
N ASP A 130 -5.09 37.22 -2.26
CA ASP A 130 -5.33 37.56 -3.66
C ASP A 130 -4.13 38.22 -4.35
N THR A 131 -3.03 38.48 -3.62
CA THR A 131 -1.78 39.01 -4.16
C THR A 131 -0.67 37.97 -4.32
N GLN A 132 -0.86 36.76 -3.76
CA GLN A 132 0.14 35.70 -3.81
C GLN A 132 0.31 35.14 -5.23
N LYS A 133 1.56 34.87 -5.64
CA LYS A 133 1.88 34.15 -6.88
C LYS A 133 2.33 32.73 -6.58
N SER A 134 2.18 31.83 -7.56
CA SER A 134 2.56 30.43 -7.47
C SER A 134 1.85 29.70 -6.32
N VAL A 135 0.53 29.56 -6.46
CA VAL A 135 -0.36 29.02 -5.44
C VAL A 135 -0.80 27.60 -5.80
N GLY A 136 -0.79 26.70 -4.82
CA GLY A 136 -1.29 25.33 -4.89
C GLY A 136 -0.99 24.56 -3.60
N LEU A 137 -1.03 23.22 -3.66
CA LEU A 137 -0.43 22.39 -2.59
C LEU A 137 1.08 22.68 -2.50
N PHE A 138 1.75 22.72 -3.66
CA PHE A 138 3.14 23.12 -3.85
C PHE A 138 3.23 24.53 -4.47
N TYR A 139 4.32 25.25 -4.22
CA TYR A 139 4.66 26.49 -4.93
C TYR A 139 5.03 26.14 -6.37
N GLY A 140 6.00 25.24 -6.53
CA GLY A 140 6.41 24.73 -7.83
C GLY A 140 7.08 23.36 -7.77
N LEU A 141 6.96 22.61 -8.86
CA LEU A 141 7.57 21.30 -9.08
C LEU A 141 8.64 21.39 -10.18
N GLN A 142 9.79 20.74 -10.00
CA GLN A 142 10.78 20.57 -11.06
C GLN A 142 11.37 19.15 -11.05
N ARG A 143 11.32 18.43 -12.17
CA ARG A 143 11.81 17.03 -12.27
C ARG A 143 11.22 16.09 -11.22
N ALA A 144 10.01 16.39 -10.74
CA ALA A 144 9.31 15.66 -9.70
C ALA A 144 8.34 14.61 -10.27
N GLU A 145 7.99 13.64 -9.44
CA GLU A 145 6.92 12.69 -9.72
C GLU A 145 5.78 12.89 -8.70
N VAL A 146 4.56 13.14 -9.18
CA VAL A 146 3.36 13.17 -8.32
C VAL A 146 2.32 12.21 -8.89
N LYS A 147 1.87 11.24 -8.08
CA LYS A 147 0.89 10.24 -8.53
C LYS A 147 -0.18 9.88 -7.52
N ASN A 148 -1.28 9.29 -8.00
CA ASN A 148 -2.36 8.67 -7.21
C ASN A 148 -2.96 9.57 -6.10
N LEU A 149 -2.98 10.89 -6.32
CA LEU A 149 -3.31 11.89 -5.29
C LEU A 149 -4.69 12.50 -5.52
N ILE A 150 -5.53 12.48 -4.48
CA ILE A 150 -6.85 13.11 -4.52
C ILE A 150 -6.81 14.41 -3.69
N LEU A 151 -7.14 15.55 -4.29
CA LEU A 151 -7.29 16.83 -3.60
C LEU A 151 -8.77 17.24 -3.60
N ASN A 152 -9.41 17.20 -2.43
CA ASN A 152 -10.84 17.42 -2.28
C ASN A 152 -11.16 18.79 -1.68
N ASN A 153 -12.17 19.46 -2.21
CA ASN A 153 -12.67 20.74 -1.69
C ASN A 153 -11.55 21.78 -1.50
N VAL A 154 -10.64 21.92 -2.48
CA VAL A 154 -9.62 22.97 -2.44
C VAL A 154 -10.26 24.35 -2.64
N SER A 155 -9.72 25.39 -2.02
CA SER A 155 -10.19 26.77 -2.18
C SER A 155 -9.00 27.71 -2.30
N PHE A 156 -8.39 27.75 -3.48
CA PHE A 156 -7.18 28.54 -3.73
C PHE A 156 -7.49 29.87 -4.42
N THR A 157 -6.82 30.92 -3.95
CA THR A 157 -6.87 32.30 -4.43
C THR A 157 -5.44 32.82 -4.50
N GLY A 158 -5.10 33.52 -5.58
CA GLY A 158 -3.80 34.19 -5.79
C GLY A 158 -3.82 35.07 -7.05
N ASP A 159 -2.84 35.95 -7.25
CA ASP A 159 -2.75 36.85 -8.41
C ASP A 159 -2.37 36.10 -9.70
N ALA A 160 -1.28 35.34 -9.66
CA ALA A 160 -0.71 34.70 -10.84
C ALA A 160 -0.16 33.29 -10.58
N MET A 161 -0.17 32.42 -11.59
CA MET A 161 0.29 31.03 -11.51
C MET A 161 -0.45 30.27 -10.39
N VAL A 162 -1.75 30.09 -10.56
CA VAL A 162 -2.60 29.45 -9.54
C VAL A 162 -3.06 28.08 -10.06
N GLY A 163 -2.74 27.03 -9.31
CA GLY A 163 -3.08 25.64 -9.60
C GLY A 163 -3.61 24.88 -8.39
N GLY A 164 -4.27 23.75 -8.61
CA GLY A 164 -4.72 22.87 -7.52
C GLY A 164 -3.58 22.06 -6.92
N LEU A 165 -2.64 21.62 -7.77
CA LEU A 165 -1.46 20.88 -7.33
C LEU A 165 -0.28 21.81 -7.08
N ALA A 166 0.08 22.64 -8.06
CA ALA A 166 1.20 23.57 -7.94
C ALA A 166 0.96 24.84 -8.77
N GLY A 167 1.59 25.95 -8.42
CA GLY A 167 1.54 27.14 -9.26
C GLY A 167 2.29 26.96 -10.59
N GLU A 168 3.47 26.34 -10.50
CA GLU A 168 4.38 26.06 -11.61
C GLU A 168 4.83 24.59 -11.62
N ILE A 169 4.92 23.96 -12.79
CA ILE A 169 5.41 22.58 -12.96
C ILE A 169 6.37 22.54 -14.15
N ARG A 170 7.61 22.07 -13.95
CA ARG A 170 8.62 21.94 -15.01
C ARG A 170 9.22 20.54 -15.06
N GLU A 171 9.44 19.99 -16.26
CA GLU A 171 10.16 18.72 -16.47
C GLU A 171 9.63 17.54 -15.62
N SER A 172 8.35 17.56 -15.19
CA SER A 172 7.81 16.69 -14.14
C SER A 172 6.72 15.76 -14.66
N ARG A 173 6.40 14.70 -13.91
CA ARG A 173 5.40 13.68 -14.28
C ARG A 173 4.25 13.63 -13.27
N ILE A 174 3.03 13.89 -13.76
CA ILE A 174 1.80 14.00 -12.97
C ILE A 174 0.78 12.94 -13.44
N GLU A 175 0.50 11.93 -12.61
CA GLU A 175 -0.30 10.76 -13.00
C GLU A 175 -1.43 10.40 -12.02
N GLY A 176 -2.66 10.26 -12.53
CA GLY A 176 -3.79 9.82 -11.68
C GLY A 176 -4.11 10.78 -10.53
N VAL A 177 -3.88 12.07 -10.73
CA VAL A 177 -4.22 13.14 -9.78
C VAL A 177 -5.65 13.63 -10.02
N HIS A 178 -6.44 13.71 -8.96
CA HIS A 178 -7.86 14.06 -9.01
C HIS A 178 -8.14 15.28 -8.12
N ILE A 179 -8.61 16.41 -8.68
CA ILE A 179 -8.76 17.68 -7.94
C ILE A 179 -10.20 18.21 -8.04
N SER A 180 -10.81 18.56 -6.90
CA SER A 180 -12.13 19.20 -6.81
C SER A 180 -12.12 20.43 -5.90
N GLY A 181 -12.92 21.45 -6.20
CA GLY A 181 -12.96 22.70 -5.42
C GLY A 181 -13.15 23.98 -6.23
N ASN A 182 -12.54 25.07 -5.77
CA ASN A 182 -12.56 26.40 -6.38
C ASN A 182 -11.13 26.97 -6.46
N ILE A 183 -10.77 27.51 -7.62
CA ILE A 183 -9.46 28.09 -7.91
C ILE A 183 -9.67 29.46 -8.55
N ARG A 184 -9.01 30.48 -7.99
CA ARG A 184 -9.15 31.86 -8.44
C ARG A 184 -7.81 32.54 -8.63
N GLY A 185 -7.70 33.28 -9.73
CA GLY A 185 -6.61 34.21 -9.94
C GLY A 185 -6.81 35.07 -11.16
N ASN A 186 -5.79 35.82 -11.55
CA ASN A 186 -5.83 36.72 -12.70
C ASN A 186 -4.95 36.27 -13.85
N ILE A 187 -3.76 35.71 -13.61
CA ILE A 187 -2.82 35.36 -14.69
C ILE A 187 -2.42 33.88 -14.56
N ARG A 188 -2.56 33.08 -15.63
CA ARG A 188 -2.14 31.68 -15.67
C ARG A 188 -2.81 30.86 -14.56
N VAL A 189 -4.08 30.55 -14.75
CA VAL A 189 -4.93 29.87 -13.75
C VAL A 189 -5.38 28.51 -14.28
N GLY A 190 -5.06 27.43 -13.57
CA GLY A 190 -5.37 26.07 -14.01
C GLY A 190 -5.90 25.15 -12.92
N GLY A 191 -6.52 24.03 -13.30
CA GLY A 191 -7.00 23.03 -12.35
C GLY A 191 -5.90 22.26 -11.62
N ILE A 192 -4.84 21.88 -12.33
CA ILE A 192 -3.63 21.26 -11.77
C ILE A 192 -2.52 22.30 -11.59
N SER A 193 -2.21 23.06 -12.65
CA SER A 193 -1.15 24.06 -12.62
C SER A 193 -1.49 25.34 -13.35
N GLY A 194 -1.00 26.47 -12.83
CA GLY A 194 -1.06 27.75 -13.53
C GLY A 194 -0.14 27.78 -14.74
N TYR A 195 1.12 27.39 -14.56
CA TYR A 195 2.14 27.33 -15.62
C TYR A 195 2.81 25.95 -15.69
N SER A 196 3.07 25.47 -16.90
CA SER A 196 3.66 24.16 -17.19
C SER A 196 4.73 24.25 -18.29
N ASP A 197 5.86 23.55 -18.11
CA ASP A 197 6.93 23.45 -19.12
C ASP A 197 7.49 22.02 -19.17
N GLU A 198 7.64 21.46 -20.37
CA GLU A 198 8.27 20.14 -20.66
C GLU A 198 7.80 18.99 -19.76
N SER A 199 6.52 18.98 -19.36
CA SER A 199 5.95 18.07 -18.34
C SER A 199 4.90 17.08 -18.87
N GLU A 200 4.74 15.94 -18.19
CA GLU A 200 3.78 14.88 -18.52
C GLU A 200 2.54 14.90 -17.60
N TYR A 201 1.35 14.82 -18.19
CA TYR A 201 0.06 14.75 -17.51
C TYR A 201 -0.72 13.53 -18.02
N LEU A 202 -0.82 12.50 -17.18
CA LEU A 202 -1.38 11.21 -17.53
C LEU A 202 -2.60 10.86 -16.65
N ASN A 203 -3.76 10.62 -17.29
CA ASN A 203 -4.96 10.09 -16.62
C ASN A 203 -5.49 10.93 -15.43
N ASN A 204 -5.24 12.24 -15.40
CA ASN A 204 -5.68 13.13 -14.31
C ASN A 204 -7.11 13.63 -14.52
N SER A 205 -7.79 14.09 -13.46
CA SER A 205 -9.11 14.73 -13.59
C SER A 205 -9.31 15.95 -12.70
N THR A 206 -9.91 17.01 -13.25
CA THR A 206 -10.29 18.21 -12.49
C THR A 206 -11.79 18.46 -12.54
N SER A 207 -12.40 18.69 -11.38
CA SER A 207 -13.79 19.14 -11.21
C SER A 207 -13.86 20.49 -10.49
N VAL A 208 -12.83 21.32 -10.65
CA VAL A 208 -12.70 22.64 -10.01
C VAL A 208 -13.44 23.75 -10.77
N THR A 209 -14.02 24.69 -10.04
CA THR A 209 -14.43 25.98 -10.62
C THR A 209 -13.21 26.88 -10.73
N VAL A 210 -12.78 27.20 -11.95
CA VAL A 210 -11.66 28.12 -12.25
C VAL A 210 -12.25 29.50 -12.61
N SER A 211 -11.86 30.58 -11.92
CA SER A 211 -12.45 31.91 -12.15
C SER A 211 -11.52 33.11 -11.91
N GLY A 212 -11.70 34.18 -12.68
CA GLY A 212 -11.02 35.47 -12.49
C GLY A 212 -11.20 36.09 -11.08
N LEU A 213 -10.27 36.94 -10.64
CA LEU A 213 -10.53 37.87 -9.52
C LEU A 213 -11.11 39.19 -10.01
N ASP A 214 -10.64 39.67 -11.16
CA ASP A 214 -11.18 40.81 -11.89
C ASP A 214 -11.54 40.48 -13.35
N GLU A 215 -11.84 41.52 -14.13
CA GLU A 215 -12.34 41.46 -15.50
C GLU A 215 -11.24 41.43 -16.58
N TYR A 216 -9.95 41.32 -16.21
CA TYR A 216 -8.80 41.38 -17.15
C TYR A 216 -7.88 40.15 -17.07
N GLY A 217 -8.37 39.01 -16.62
CA GLY A 217 -7.55 37.83 -16.43
C GLY A 217 -7.03 37.17 -17.72
N GLU A 218 -5.74 36.78 -17.72
CA GLU A 218 -5.00 36.09 -18.78
C GLU A 218 -4.81 34.58 -18.54
N SER A 219 -4.96 33.76 -19.60
CA SER A 219 -4.67 32.31 -19.66
C SER A 219 -5.31 31.42 -18.57
N PHE A 220 -6.55 30.98 -18.81
CA PHE A 220 -7.37 30.17 -17.89
C PHE A 220 -7.69 28.80 -18.49
N GLY A 221 -7.40 27.70 -17.78
CA GLY A 221 -7.72 26.35 -18.22
C GLY A 221 -8.34 25.46 -17.15
N GLY A 222 -9.21 24.53 -17.55
CA GLY A 222 -9.77 23.54 -16.62
C GLY A 222 -8.72 22.57 -16.06
N LEU A 223 -7.61 22.35 -16.77
CA LEU A 223 -6.46 21.54 -16.35
C LEU A 223 -5.20 22.41 -16.15
N LEU A 224 -4.82 23.23 -17.14
CA LEU A 224 -3.58 24.01 -17.14
C LEU A 224 -3.83 25.45 -17.60
N GLY A 225 -3.31 26.47 -16.91
CA GLY A 225 -3.43 27.86 -17.34
C GLY A 225 -2.67 28.12 -18.64
N GLU A 226 -1.36 27.94 -18.59
CA GLU A 226 -0.44 27.95 -19.74
C GLU A 226 0.44 26.69 -19.70
N SER A 227 0.71 26.08 -20.86
CA SER A 227 1.59 24.90 -20.96
C SER A 227 2.49 24.96 -22.18
N ASN A 228 3.76 24.59 -22.01
CA ASN A 228 4.79 24.58 -23.03
C ASN A 228 5.35 23.16 -23.22
N LYS A 229 5.38 22.63 -24.45
CA LYS A 229 6.00 21.35 -24.87
C LYS A 229 5.60 20.11 -24.04
N GLY A 230 4.46 20.15 -23.36
CA GLY A 230 3.99 19.09 -22.48
C GLY A 230 3.33 17.93 -23.23
N THR A 231 3.21 16.79 -22.54
CA THR A 231 2.49 15.61 -23.00
C THR A 231 1.23 15.40 -22.15
N ILE A 232 0.06 15.67 -22.72
CA ILE A 232 -1.24 15.63 -22.04
C ILE A 232 -2.06 14.48 -22.61
N VAL A 233 -2.16 13.36 -21.88
CA VAL A 233 -2.85 12.13 -22.33
C VAL A 233 -3.84 11.62 -21.29
N GLY A 234 -5.09 11.36 -21.70
CA GLY A 234 -6.08 10.70 -20.83
C GLY A 234 -6.79 11.62 -19.82
N ASN A 235 -6.67 12.94 -19.94
CA ASN A 235 -7.07 13.88 -18.87
C ASN A 235 -8.52 14.36 -19.00
N ALA A 236 -9.14 14.69 -17.87
CA ALA A 236 -10.52 15.15 -17.77
C ALA A 236 -10.63 16.55 -17.14
N ALA A 237 -11.43 17.43 -17.72
CA ALA A 237 -11.81 18.72 -17.13
C ALA A 237 -13.34 18.88 -17.12
N GLU A 238 -13.92 18.73 -15.93
CA GLU A 238 -15.38 18.70 -15.71
C GLU A 238 -15.93 19.95 -15.03
N GLY A 239 -15.07 20.72 -14.38
CA GLY A 239 -15.43 21.96 -13.68
C GLY A 239 -15.49 23.18 -14.61
N THR A 240 -16.18 24.23 -14.19
CA THR A 240 -16.42 25.42 -15.02
C THR A 240 -15.22 26.36 -15.04
N VAL A 241 -14.89 26.92 -16.21
CA VAL A 241 -13.79 27.88 -16.41
C VAL A 241 -14.35 29.24 -16.83
N SER A 242 -13.92 30.31 -16.17
CA SER A 242 -14.33 31.68 -16.47
C SER A 242 -13.16 32.68 -16.35
N GLY A 243 -12.90 33.46 -17.39
CA GLY A 243 -11.89 34.53 -17.36
C GLY A 243 -12.10 35.52 -18.51
N TYR A 244 -11.07 36.29 -18.87
CA TYR A 244 -11.18 37.34 -19.89
C TYR A 244 -10.50 36.98 -21.22
N ASP A 245 -9.16 36.87 -21.23
CA ASP A 245 -8.33 36.73 -22.43
C ASP A 245 -8.43 35.31 -23.04
N SER A 246 -7.48 34.42 -22.71
CA SER A 246 -7.31 33.12 -23.35
C SER A 246 -7.86 31.98 -22.49
N ILE A 247 -9.08 31.55 -22.79
CA ILE A 247 -9.89 30.68 -21.93
C ILE A 247 -10.15 29.35 -22.62
N GLY A 248 -9.60 28.27 -22.04
CA GLY A 248 -9.72 26.91 -22.54
C GLY A 248 -10.44 25.97 -21.58
N GLY A 249 -11.22 25.04 -22.12
CA GLY A 249 -11.82 23.98 -21.32
C GLY A 249 -10.79 23.03 -20.67
N LEU A 250 -9.66 22.79 -21.34
CA LEU A 250 -8.54 21.99 -20.85
C LEU A 250 -7.31 22.88 -20.57
N ILE A 251 -6.84 23.65 -21.56
CA ILE A 251 -5.65 24.49 -21.46
C ILE A 251 -5.96 25.93 -21.91
N GLY A 252 -5.64 26.95 -21.11
CA GLY A 252 -5.83 28.35 -21.51
C GLY A 252 -4.97 28.71 -22.73
N GLU A 253 -3.65 28.64 -22.55
CA GLU A 253 -2.66 28.82 -23.62
C GLU A 253 -1.77 27.57 -23.79
N SER A 254 -1.64 27.08 -25.02
CA SER A 254 -0.92 25.85 -25.36
C SER A 254 0.15 26.09 -26.41
N ASN A 255 1.41 25.97 -26.00
CA ASN A 255 2.58 26.13 -26.85
C ASN A 255 3.24 24.77 -27.10
N ASP A 256 3.21 24.27 -28.33
CA ASP A 256 3.88 23.02 -28.74
C ASP A 256 3.51 21.72 -27.97
N ASN A 257 2.35 21.69 -27.30
CA ASN A 257 1.91 20.53 -26.52
C ASN A 257 1.34 19.38 -27.37
N PHE A 258 1.60 18.14 -26.95
CA PHE A 258 0.92 16.95 -27.46
C PHE A 258 -0.34 16.68 -26.61
N ILE A 259 -1.53 16.72 -27.21
CA ILE A 259 -2.80 16.59 -26.47
C ILE A 259 -3.63 15.45 -27.03
N ARG A 260 -3.80 14.37 -26.26
CA ARG A 260 -4.58 13.20 -26.70
C ARG A 260 -5.53 12.64 -25.66
N GLN A 261 -6.57 11.97 -26.15
CA GLN A 261 -7.49 11.15 -25.35
C GLN A 261 -8.01 11.92 -24.11
N SER A 262 -8.21 13.23 -24.24
CA SER A 262 -8.62 14.10 -23.14
C SER A 262 -10.03 14.64 -23.39
N TYR A 263 -10.76 14.97 -22.33
CA TYR A 263 -12.14 15.43 -22.45
C TYR A 263 -12.51 16.61 -21.57
N VAL A 264 -13.45 17.40 -22.07
CA VAL A 264 -14.01 18.58 -21.39
C VAL A 264 -15.53 18.47 -21.33
N SER A 265 -16.08 18.47 -20.11
CA SER A 265 -17.53 18.56 -19.86
C SER A 265 -17.94 19.84 -19.11
N GLY A 266 -16.99 20.58 -18.55
CA GLY A 266 -17.23 21.86 -17.88
C GLY A 266 -17.63 22.99 -18.84
N GLN A 267 -18.45 23.92 -18.37
CA GLN A 267 -18.77 25.14 -19.12
C GLN A 267 -17.54 26.07 -19.18
N VAL A 268 -17.28 26.63 -20.37
CA VAL A 268 -16.23 27.62 -20.62
C VAL A 268 -16.88 28.96 -20.93
N THR A 269 -16.53 30.01 -20.19
CA THR A 269 -17.03 31.38 -20.39
C THR A 269 -15.85 32.36 -20.50
N GLY A 270 -15.85 33.22 -21.53
CA GLY A 270 -14.80 34.24 -21.69
C GLY A 270 -15.23 35.42 -22.56
N ASP A 271 -14.33 36.39 -22.75
CA ASP A 271 -14.66 37.63 -23.46
C ASP A 271 -13.77 37.91 -24.69
N TYR A 272 -12.63 37.22 -24.84
CA TYR A 272 -11.68 37.47 -25.94
C TYR A 272 -11.37 36.22 -26.80
N LEU A 273 -10.54 35.27 -26.33
CA LEU A 273 -10.14 34.04 -27.02
C LEU A 273 -10.66 32.80 -26.26
N ILE A 274 -11.71 32.16 -26.76
CA ILE A 274 -12.47 31.14 -26.03
C ILE A 274 -12.49 29.83 -26.82
N GLY A 275 -11.91 28.78 -26.23
CA GLY A 275 -11.84 27.45 -26.81
C GLY A 275 -12.43 26.36 -25.94
N GLY A 276 -13.26 25.49 -26.53
CA GLY A 276 -13.81 24.34 -25.81
C GLY A 276 -12.76 23.34 -25.30
N LEU A 277 -11.60 23.24 -25.95
CA LEU A 277 -10.45 22.45 -25.48
C LEU A 277 -9.28 23.36 -25.12
N VAL A 278 -8.86 24.24 -26.04
CA VAL A 278 -7.72 25.15 -25.84
C VAL A 278 -8.09 26.56 -26.25
N GLY A 279 -7.84 27.55 -25.38
CA GLY A 279 -8.11 28.98 -25.67
C GLY A 279 -7.27 29.48 -26.84
N GLN A 280 -5.96 29.63 -26.60
CA GLN A 280 -4.98 29.97 -27.63
C GLN A 280 -3.97 28.83 -27.82
N LEU A 281 -3.68 28.46 -29.07
CA LEU A 281 -2.66 27.48 -29.44
C LEU A 281 -1.56 28.16 -30.26
N ASN A 282 -0.33 28.22 -29.75
CA ASN A 282 0.83 28.65 -30.54
C ASN A 282 1.76 27.47 -30.86
N PHE A 283 2.48 27.53 -31.99
CA PHE A 283 3.41 26.45 -32.35
C PHE A 283 4.64 26.85 -33.16
N GLU A 284 5.79 26.31 -32.74
CA GLU A 284 7.05 26.30 -33.47
C GLU A 284 7.47 24.89 -33.92
N LEU A 285 7.03 23.85 -33.20
CA LEU A 285 7.38 22.44 -33.40
C LEU A 285 6.22 21.63 -34.00
N SER A 286 6.55 20.45 -34.54
CA SER A 286 5.53 19.53 -35.05
C SER A 286 4.95 18.68 -33.92
N HIS A 287 3.63 18.72 -33.74
CA HIS A 287 2.94 17.94 -32.72
C HIS A 287 1.56 17.48 -33.18
N THR A 288 0.80 16.84 -32.29
CA THR A 288 -0.50 16.22 -32.63
C THR A 288 -1.52 16.47 -31.52
N ILE A 289 -2.73 16.84 -31.93
CA ILE A 289 -3.91 16.96 -31.06
C ILE A 289 -4.97 15.98 -31.56
N ALA A 290 -5.15 14.88 -30.83
CA ALA A 290 -5.96 13.77 -31.33
C ALA A 290 -6.81 13.02 -30.32
N ASP A 291 -7.92 12.47 -30.80
CA ASP A 291 -8.83 11.61 -30.02
C ASP A 291 -9.47 12.33 -28.80
N ASN A 292 -9.66 13.65 -28.86
CA ASN A 292 -10.23 14.45 -27.75
C ASN A 292 -11.74 14.73 -27.95
N TYR A 293 -12.47 15.01 -26.87
CA TYR A 293 -13.87 15.42 -26.96
C TYR A 293 -14.29 16.58 -26.05
N VAL A 294 -15.10 17.48 -26.59
CA VAL A 294 -15.69 18.62 -25.87
C VAL A 294 -17.20 18.52 -25.88
N VAL A 295 -17.83 18.51 -24.70
CA VAL A 295 -19.29 18.50 -24.52
C VAL A 295 -19.81 19.63 -23.64
N GLY A 296 -18.95 20.25 -22.83
CA GLY A 296 -19.27 21.44 -22.06
C GLY A 296 -19.52 22.65 -22.96
N SER A 297 -20.50 23.49 -22.61
CA SER A 297 -20.88 24.63 -23.44
C SER A 297 -19.80 25.71 -23.46
N VAL A 298 -19.50 26.25 -24.65
CA VAL A 298 -18.62 27.40 -24.86
C VAL A 298 -19.49 28.65 -24.97
N ARG A 299 -19.15 29.70 -24.22
CA ARG A 299 -19.95 30.90 -24.11
C ARG A 299 -19.11 32.18 -24.05
N SER A 300 -19.63 33.26 -24.63
CA SER A 300 -19.15 34.61 -24.33
C SER A 300 -20.21 35.47 -23.65
N ASP A 301 -19.77 36.24 -22.66
CA ASP A 301 -20.57 37.19 -21.86
C ASP A 301 -20.26 38.67 -22.19
N ALA A 302 -19.43 38.92 -23.20
CA ALA A 302 -18.98 40.24 -23.65
C ALA A 302 -20.14 41.24 -23.86
N SER A 303 -20.42 42.04 -22.83
CA SER A 303 -21.36 43.16 -22.90
C SER A 303 -20.73 44.29 -23.70
N GLY A 304 -21.44 44.89 -24.66
CA GLY A 304 -20.86 45.80 -25.67
C GLY A 304 -20.48 47.21 -25.16
N ASN A 305 -19.89 47.32 -23.97
CA ASN A 305 -19.49 48.56 -23.31
C ASN A 305 -17.98 48.62 -22.94
N ASN A 306 -17.23 47.52 -23.07
CA ASN A 306 -15.77 47.52 -23.00
C ASN A 306 -15.16 47.67 -24.41
N ASP A 307 -13.97 48.30 -24.52
CA ASP A 307 -13.33 48.65 -25.80
C ASP A 307 -12.80 47.44 -26.61
N PHE A 308 -13.11 46.21 -26.17
CA PHE A 308 -12.57 44.96 -26.70
C PHE A 308 -13.70 43.98 -27.04
N SER A 309 -13.70 43.48 -28.26
CA SER A 309 -14.61 42.45 -28.77
C SER A 309 -13.99 41.06 -28.67
N ALA A 310 -14.82 40.02 -28.53
CA ALA A 310 -14.36 38.64 -28.68
C ALA A 310 -13.68 38.41 -30.05
N GLU A 311 -12.39 38.06 -30.03
CA GLU A 311 -11.53 37.93 -31.21
C GLU A 311 -11.42 36.48 -31.72
N GLY A 312 -11.83 35.48 -30.93
CA GLY A 312 -11.87 34.09 -31.39
C GLY A 312 -12.72 33.19 -30.49
N ILE A 313 -13.85 32.67 -30.99
CA ILE A 313 -14.71 31.75 -30.24
C ILE A 313 -14.84 30.44 -31.01
N GLY A 314 -14.31 29.34 -30.46
CA GLY A 314 -14.35 28.02 -31.09
C GLY A 314 -14.73 26.88 -30.16
N GLY A 315 -15.49 25.93 -30.70
CA GLY A 315 -15.88 24.71 -29.95
C GLY A 315 -14.73 23.76 -29.59
N LEU A 316 -13.55 23.94 -30.18
CA LEU A 316 -12.31 23.20 -29.89
C LEU A 316 -11.15 24.18 -29.59
N PHE A 317 -10.90 25.13 -30.49
CA PHE A 317 -9.82 26.14 -30.39
C PHE A 317 -10.37 27.56 -30.48
N GLY A 318 -10.03 28.45 -29.54
CA GLY A 318 -10.34 29.88 -29.67
C GLY A 318 -9.53 30.51 -30.82
N GLU A 319 -8.20 30.41 -30.72
CA GLU A 319 -7.27 30.79 -31.77
C GLU A 319 -6.15 29.76 -31.97
N VAL A 320 -5.70 29.60 -33.22
CA VAL A 320 -4.50 28.82 -33.59
C VAL A 320 -3.52 29.71 -34.35
N ASN A 321 -2.32 29.91 -33.78
CA ASN A 321 -1.30 30.84 -34.25
C ASN A 321 0.01 30.12 -34.64
N LYS A 322 0.47 30.35 -35.87
CA LYS A 322 1.84 29.99 -36.25
C LYS A 322 2.84 31.06 -35.77
N VAL A 323 3.73 30.69 -34.86
CA VAL A 323 4.84 31.59 -34.46
C VAL A 323 5.87 31.64 -35.59
N ARG A 324 6.35 32.84 -35.93
CA ARG A 324 7.28 33.07 -37.05
C ARG A 324 8.71 32.64 -36.74
N SER A 325 8.94 31.33 -36.74
CA SER A 325 10.27 30.72 -36.64
C SER A 325 11.02 30.75 -37.97
N SER A 326 12.34 30.50 -37.93
CA SER A 326 13.23 30.52 -39.11
C SER A 326 13.20 29.26 -39.99
N SER A 327 12.46 28.23 -39.57
CA SER A 327 12.30 26.95 -40.28
C SER A 327 10.84 26.61 -40.58
N ASN A 328 10.40 26.89 -41.81
CA ASN A 328 9.02 26.70 -42.31
C ASN A 328 8.63 25.22 -42.56
N THR A 329 8.91 24.32 -41.62
CA THR A 329 8.69 22.87 -41.79
C THR A 329 7.81 22.22 -40.73
N SER A 330 7.51 22.90 -39.64
CA SER A 330 6.78 22.30 -38.51
C SER A 330 5.27 22.32 -38.71
N GLN A 331 4.59 21.19 -38.49
CA GLN A 331 3.17 21.00 -38.76
C GLN A 331 2.40 20.45 -37.55
N ILE A 332 1.17 20.91 -37.35
CA ILE A 332 0.23 20.30 -36.38
C ILE A 332 -0.71 19.35 -37.11
N ASN A 333 -0.88 18.14 -36.58
CA ASN A 333 -1.96 17.25 -36.99
C ASN A 333 -3.10 17.30 -35.97
N VAL A 334 -4.27 17.79 -36.38
CA VAL A 334 -5.50 17.80 -35.58
C VAL A 334 -6.44 16.73 -36.14
N LEU A 335 -6.63 15.62 -35.41
CA LEU A 335 -7.41 14.49 -35.91
C LEU A 335 -8.26 13.75 -34.89
N HIS A 336 -9.38 13.18 -35.34
CA HIS A 336 -10.27 12.38 -34.49
C HIS A 336 -10.80 13.11 -33.24
N ASN A 337 -10.95 14.44 -33.32
CA ASN A 337 -11.59 15.20 -32.25
C ASN A 337 -13.09 15.36 -32.56
N TYR A 338 -13.94 15.38 -31.54
CA TYR A 338 -15.35 15.79 -31.72
C TYR A 338 -15.82 16.89 -30.76
N VAL A 339 -16.68 17.77 -31.29
CA VAL A 339 -17.33 18.83 -30.53
C VAL A 339 -18.84 18.58 -30.47
N ALA A 340 -19.36 18.30 -29.29
CA ALA A 340 -20.79 18.31 -28.99
C ALA A 340 -21.14 19.31 -27.87
N ALA A 341 -20.29 20.32 -27.69
CA ALA A 341 -20.54 21.56 -26.98
C ALA A 341 -21.58 22.42 -27.72
N SER A 342 -22.38 23.20 -26.98
CA SER A 342 -23.10 24.33 -27.56
C SER A 342 -22.23 25.57 -27.55
N VAL A 343 -22.13 26.26 -28.69
CA VAL A 343 -21.38 27.52 -28.82
C VAL A 343 -22.38 28.68 -28.83
N ASN A 344 -22.50 29.41 -27.72
CA ASN A 344 -23.51 30.46 -27.52
C ASN A 344 -22.88 31.82 -27.27
N ILE A 345 -23.41 32.86 -27.89
CA ILE A 345 -22.95 34.25 -27.70
C ILE A 345 -24.14 35.07 -27.22
N MET A 346 -23.99 35.74 -26.08
CA MET A 346 -25.02 36.64 -25.57
C MET A 346 -24.75 38.08 -26.01
N SER A 347 -25.15 38.44 -27.23
CA SER A 347 -25.20 39.84 -27.62
C SER A 347 -26.26 40.57 -26.79
N ASP A 348 -25.87 41.54 -25.96
CA ASP A 348 -26.78 42.64 -25.68
C ASP A 348 -27.06 43.40 -26.99
N ASN A 349 -28.21 44.07 -27.12
CA ASN A 349 -28.62 44.70 -28.39
C ASN A 349 -27.92 46.06 -28.64
N SER A 350 -26.69 46.26 -28.13
CA SER A 350 -25.85 47.41 -28.47
C SER A 350 -25.12 47.18 -29.80
N SER A 351 -24.66 48.27 -30.41
CA SER A 351 -24.13 48.25 -31.78
C SER A 351 -22.60 48.14 -31.80
N SER A 352 -22.12 46.96 -32.24
CA SER A 352 -20.73 46.59 -32.58
C SER A 352 -19.79 46.22 -31.41
N PRO A 353 -18.75 45.38 -31.62
CA PRO A 353 -18.39 44.62 -32.83
C PRO A 353 -17.81 43.20 -32.57
N ILE A 354 -18.61 42.17 -32.26
CA ILE A 354 -18.10 40.78 -32.48
C ILE A 354 -18.01 40.58 -34.00
N ASP A 355 -16.83 40.28 -34.55
CA ASP A 355 -16.73 39.91 -35.96
C ASP A 355 -17.33 38.53 -36.14
N ASP A 356 -18.42 38.42 -36.91
CA ASP A 356 -19.05 37.13 -37.19
C ASP A 356 -18.05 36.12 -37.78
N GLN A 357 -16.95 36.58 -38.40
CA GLN A 357 -15.89 35.74 -38.98
C GLN A 357 -14.96 35.07 -37.95
N THR A 358 -14.98 35.46 -36.68
CA THR A 358 -14.12 34.86 -35.63
C THR A 358 -14.84 33.82 -34.76
N ILE A 359 -16.09 33.48 -35.11
CA ILE A 359 -16.92 32.51 -34.42
C ILE A 359 -17.03 31.23 -35.25
N GLY A 360 -16.63 30.09 -34.69
CA GLY A 360 -16.77 28.80 -35.36
C GLY A 360 -17.16 27.65 -34.45
N SER A 361 -17.75 26.62 -35.06
CA SER A 361 -18.20 25.43 -34.33
C SER A 361 -17.04 24.55 -33.85
N VAL A 362 -15.82 24.78 -34.35
CA VAL A 362 -14.59 24.07 -33.97
C VAL A 362 -13.44 25.05 -33.74
N ILE A 363 -13.21 26.02 -34.64
CA ILE A 363 -12.13 27.01 -34.51
C ILE A 363 -12.73 28.41 -34.58
N GLY A 364 -12.33 29.30 -33.67
CA GLY A 364 -12.62 30.73 -33.77
C GLY A 364 -11.78 31.38 -34.88
N ASN A 365 -10.48 31.58 -34.60
CA ASN A 365 -9.49 32.13 -35.54
C ASN A 365 -8.38 31.12 -35.91
N LEU A 366 -7.86 31.21 -37.14
CA LEU A 366 -6.74 30.40 -37.65
C LEU A 366 -5.74 31.28 -38.41
N ASN A 367 -4.64 31.61 -37.74
CA ASN A 367 -3.53 32.38 -38.29
C ASN A 367 -2.40 31.43 -38.74
N ASP A 368 -2.67 30.74 -39.85
CA ASP A 368 -1.76 29.80 -40.50
C ASP A 368 -1.51 30.21 -41.97
N PRO A 369 -0.68 31.24 -42.22
CA PRO A 369 -0.38 31.71 -43.57
C PRO A 369 0.41 30.70 -44.43
N GLU A 370 0.87 29.59 -43.84
CA GLU A 370 1.72 28.57 -44.49
C GLU A 370 1.01 27.22 -44.71
N ASN A 371 -0.25 27.08 -44.26
CA ASN A 371 -1.04 25.83 -44.28
C ASN A 371 -0.30 24.66 -43.59
N GLN A 372 0.25 24.90 -42.41
CA GLN A 372 0.94 23.94 -41.56
C GLN A 372 0.02 23.20 -40.56
N VAL A 373 -1.24 23.61 -40.40
CA VAL A 373 -2.23 22.92 -39.56
C VAL A 373 -3.11 21.99 -40.43
N ILE A 374 -3.02 20.69 -40.16
CA ILE A 374 -3.68 19.63 -40.94
C ILE A 374 -4.86 19.06 -40.14
N PHE A 375 -6.07 19.26 -40.63
CA PHE A 375 -7.30 18.72 -40.03
C PHE A 375 -7.72 17.42 -40.72
N THR A 376 -7.93 16.35 -39.97
CA THR A 376 -8.33 15.03 -40.50
C THR A 376 -9.41 14.37 -39.63
N ASN A 377 -10.56 14.01 -40.21
CA ASN A 377 -11.61 13.24 -39.54
C ASN A 377 -12.05 13.80 -38.16
N ASN A 378 -12.15 15.14 -38.05
CA ASN A 378 -12.77 15.83 -36.91
C ASN A 378 -14.26 16.03 -37.17
N TYR A 379 -15.08 16.09 -36.12
CA TYR A 379 -16.53 16.12 -36.22
C TYR A 379 -17.19 17.14 -35.26
N TYR A 380 -18.37 17.65 -35.60
CA TYR A 380 -19.14 18.51 -34.69
C TYR A 380 -20.66 18.32 -34.85
N ASP A 381 -21.41 18.60 -33.79
CA ASP A 381 -22.88 18.52 -33.81
C ASP A 381 -23.54 19.78 -34.40
N LEU A 382 -24.20 19.62 -35.54
CA LEU A 382 -24.96 20.66 -36.26
C LEU A 382 -26.15 21.25 -35.48
N ALA A 383 -26.64 20.57 -34.44
CA ALA A 383 -27.70 21.09 -33.58
C ALA A 383 -27.16 22.00 -32.46
N LYS A 384 -25.85 21.99 -32.23
CA LYS A 384 -25.16 22.72 -31.15
C LYS A 384 -24.11 23.72 -31.65
N SER A 385 -23.81 23.68 -32.95
CA SER A 385 -22.96 24.64 -33.65
C SER A 385 -23.40 26.10 -33.49
N SER A 386 -22.44 27.01 -33.55
CA SER A 386 -22.64 28.44 -33.75
C SER A 386 -23.57 28.76 -34.92
N THR A 387 -24.22 29.93 -34.88
CA THR A 387 -25.09 30.43 -35.96
C THR A 387 -24.33 30.71 -37.26
N ASN A 388 -23.03 31.04 -37.18
CA ASN A 388 -22.16 31.08 -38.35
C ASN A 388 -21.52 29.70 -38.61
N GLN A 389 -21.90 29.07 -39.72
CA GLN A 389 -21.42 27.74 -40.10
C GLN A 389 -20.10 27.73 -40.89
N GLN A 390 -19.57 28.90 -41.32
CA GLN A 390 -18.43 28.93 -42.25
C GLN A 390 -17.12 28.39 -41.66
N ASN A 391 -16.79 28.71 -40.41
CA ASN A 391 -15.56 28.24 -39.77
C ASN A 391 -15.65 26.81 -39.20
N GLY A 392 -16.81 26.14 -39.28
CA GLY A 392 -16.93 24.72 -38.94
C GLY A 392 -16.58 23.80 -40.12
N SER A 393 -17.12 24.09 -41.31
CA SER A 393 -17.15 23.15 -42.43
C SER A 393 -15.81 22.87 -43.12
N ASN A 394 -14.81 23.75 -42.93
CA ASN A 394 -13.50 23.60 -43.57
C ASN A 394 -12.51 22.73 -42.76
N TYR A 395 -12.77 22.54 -41.45
CA TYR A 395 -11.85 21.88 -40.52
C TYR A 395 -12.45 20.64 -39.85
N ALA A 396 -13.77 20.48 -39.90
CA ALA A 396 -14.49 19.33 -39.37
C ALA A 396 -15.76 19.01 -40.16
N THR A 397 -16.22 17.77 -40.06
CA THR A 397 -17.48 17.32 -40.67
C THR A 397 -18.64 17.54 -39.70
N GLY A 398 -19.57 18.40 -40.07
CA GLY A 398 -20.81 18.59 -39.33
C GLY A 398 -21.74 17.38 -39.48
N LEU A 399 -22.16 16.80 -38.36
CA LEU A 399 -23.12 15.70 -38.29
C LEU A 399 -24.33 16.13 -37.46
N THR A 400 -25.51 15.58 -37.72
CA THR A 400 -26.67 15.77 -36.81
C THR A 400 -26.43 15.04 -35.49
N THR A 401 -27.08 15.46 -34.40
CA THR A 401 -27.04 14.79 -33.09
C THR A 401 -27.21 13.27 -33.17
N GLU A 402 -28.14 12.77 -34.01
CA GLU A 402 -28.35 11.33 -34.18
C GLU A 402 -27.19 10.64 -34.94
N GLN A 403 -26.56 11.34 -35.89
CA GLN A 403 -25.39 10.84 -36.61
C GLN A 403 -24.12 10.87 -35.74
N MET A 404 -23.98 11.87 -34.86
CA MET A 404 -22.90 11.96 -33.87
C MET A 404 -22.91 10.80 -32.86
N LYS A 405 -24.02 10.07 -32.72
CA LYS A 405 -24.17 8.89 -31.85
C LYS A 405 -23.89 7.56 -32.57
N GLN A 406 -23.57 7.59 -33.87
CA GLN A 406 -23.42 6.39 -34.71
C GLN A 406 -21.96 6.19 -35.14
N GLN A 407 -21.32 5.14 -34.61
CA GLN A 407 -19.95 4.71 -34.91
C GLN A 407 -19.60 4.74 -36.41
N SER A 408 -20.52 4.33 -37.28
CA SER A 408 -20.30 4.25 -38.74
C SER A 408 -19.98 5.58 -39.42
N ASN A 409 -20.24 6.72 -38.77
CA ASN A 409 -20.02 8.06 -39.35
C ASN A 409 -18.61 8.61 -39.05
N PHE A 410 -17.88 7.98 -38.13
CA PHE A 410 -16.55 8.37 -37.67
C PHE A 410 -15.47 7.62 -38.44
N SER A 411 -15.09 8.14 -39.60
CA SER A 411 -14.11 7.52 -40.50
C SER A 411 -12.71 7.53 -39.90
N GLY A 412 -12.04 6.37 -39.88
CA GLY A 412 -10.66 6.23 -39.36
C GLY A 412 -10.53 6.15 -37.84
N TRP A 413 -11.63 6.22 -37.09
CA TRP A 413 -11.63 6.16 -35.63
C TRP A 413 -11.55 4.71 -35.13
N ASP A 414 -10.72 4.48 -34.12
CA ASP A 414 -10.61 3.18 -33.46
C ASP A 414 -11.65 3.02 -32.34
N PHE A 415 -12.75 2.33 -32.65
CA PHE A 415 -13.79 1.94 -31.69
C PHE A 415 -13.54 0.60 -30.99
N ASP A 416 -12.45 -0.11 -31.31
CA ASP A 416 -12.07 -1.36 -30.68
C ASP A 416 -11.07 -1.13 -29.54
N GLY A 417 -10.16 -0.15 -29.68
CA GLY A 417 -9.15 0.22 -28.68
C GLY A 417 -9.38 1.57 -27.98
N VAL A 418 -9.79 2.64 -28.68
CA VAL A 418 -9.87 4.01 -28.12
C VAL A 418 -11.29 4.40 -27.72
N TRP A 419 -12.24 4.30 -28.63
CA TRP A 419 -13.60 4.83 -28.49
C TRP A 419 -14.63 3.74 -28.16
N THR A 420 -15.75 4.14 -27.55
CA THR A 420 -16.93 3.31 -27.34
C THR A 420 -18.19 4.18 -27.27
N THR A 421 -19.36 3.64 -27.62
CA THR A 421 -20.65 4.31 -27.42
C THR A 421 -21.42 3.63 -26.29
N ARG A 422 -21.99 4.40 -25.37
CA ARG A 422 -22.88 3.89 -24.31
C ARG A 422 -24.11 4.79 -24.19
N ASN A 423 -25.28 4.33 -24.65
CA ASN A 423 -26.53 5.12 -24.72
C ASN A 423 -27.03 5.74 -23.39
N ARG A 424 -26.40 5.42 -22.24
CA ARG A 424 -26.72 5.99 -20.92
C ARG A 424 -25.64 6.91 -20.35
N ILE A 425 -24.51 7.08 -21.04
CA ILE A 425 -23.39 7.94 -20.64
C ILE A 425 -23.16 8.94 -21.78
N ASN A 426 -22.91 10.21 -21.43
CA ASN A 426 -22.69 11.28 -22.42
C ASN A 426 -23.76 11.31 -23.53
N ASP A 427 -25.03 11.11 -23.17
CA ASP A 427 -26.19 11.06 -24.09
C ASP A 427 -26.02 10.11 -25.32
N GLY A 428 -25.16 9.08 -25.21
CA GLY A 428 -24.88 8.13 -26.29
C GLY A 428 -23.91 8.58 -27.38
N TYR A 429 -23.27 9.74 -27.23
CA TYR A 429 -22.13 10.12 -28.07
C TYR A 429 -20.93 9.19 -27.76
N PRO A 430 -19.96 9.06 -28.68
CA PRO A 430 -18.71 8.38 -28.40
C PRO A 430 -18.04 8.91 -27.13
N ILE A 431 -17.47 8.01 -26.35
CA ILE A 431 -16.63 8.33 -25.19
C ILE A 431 -15.37 7.48 -25.27
N LEU A 432 -14.34 7.90 -24.56
CA LEU A 432 -13.12 7.10 -24.44
C LEU A 432 -13.40 5.83 -23.62
N ARG A 433 -12.76 4.73 -23.98
CA ARG A 433 -12.91 3.45 -23.27
C ARG A 433 -12.32 3.56 -21.86
N SER A 434 -13.15 3.36 -20.84
CA SER A 434 -12.74 3.42 -19.43
C SER A 434 -11.59 2.46 -19.08
N SER A 435 -11.46 1.34 -19.78
CA SER A 435 -10.32 0.41 -19.66
C SER A 435 -8.97 0.98 -20.13
N LYS A 436 -8.95 2.17 -20.75
CA LYS A 436 -7.75 2.89 -21.19
C LYS A 436 -7.59 4.29 -20.59
N LEU A 437 -8.54 4.78 -19.79
CA LEU A 437 -8.31 5.91 -18.88
C LEU A 437 -7.54 5.49 -17.60
N MET A 438 -7.28 4.20 -17.43
CA MET A 438 -6.29 3.64 -16.48
C MET A 438 -5.12 2.95 -17.20
N ASN A 439 -5.07 3.01 -18.54
CA ASN A 439 -4.13 2.26 -19.37
C ASN A 439 -4.09 2.86 -20.79
N ALA A 440 -3.76 4.16 -20.89
CA ALA A 440 -3.36 4.72 -22.16
C ALA A 440 -2.20 3.87 -22.70
N PRO A 441 -2.16 3.49 -23.99
CA PRO A 441 -0.94 2.91 -24.54
C PRO A 441 0.16 3.95 -24.32
N THR A 442 1.29 3.55 -23.73
CA THR A 442 2.50 4.36 -23.76
C THR A 442 2.68 4.85 -25.21
N PRO A 443 2.89 6.16 -25.44
CA PRO A 443 3.39 6.61 -26.72
C PRO A 443 4.61 5.76 -27.09
N PRO A 444 4.88 5.47 -28.37
CA PRO A 444 6.19 4.96 -28.74
C PRO A 444 7.22 5.92 -28.15
N LEU A 445 8.12 5.38 -27.31
CA LEU A 445 9.18 6.18 -26.69
C LEU A 445 9.81 7.06 -27.77
N PRO A 446 10.04 8.36 -27.51
CA PRO A 446 10.77 9.20 -28.46
C PRO A 446 12.07 8.50 -28.83
N ASP A 447 12.37 8.55 -30.13
CA ASP A 447 13.38 7.73 -30.82
C ASP A 447 14.62 7.45 -29.95
N PRO A 448 14.95 6.18 -29.63
CA PRO A 448 16.10 5.84 -28.78
C PRO A 448 17.46 6.21 -29.39
N THR A 449 17.50 6.78 -30.60
CA THR A 449 18.69 7.43 -31.16
C THR A 449 18.90 8.87 -30.69
N ILE A 450 17.92 9.52 -30.05
CA ILE A 450 18.11 10.73 -29.24
C ILE A 450 18.41 10.28 -27.81
N GLY A 451 19.70 10.18 -27.49
CA GLY A 451 20.17 9.58 -26.25
C GLY A 451 19.92 10.44 -25.01
N TYR A 452 18.75 10.27 -24.38
CA TYR A 452 18.55 10.55 -22.96
C TYR A 452 19.04 9.37 -22.10
N LEU A 453 20.32 9.03 -22.27
CA LEU A 453 21.08 8.43 -21.19
C LEU A 453 21.31 9.54 -20.17
N TYR A 454 20.67 9.44 -19.01
CA TYR A 454 20.95 10.31 -17.86
C TYR A 454 21.86 9.58 -16.85
N PRO A 455 23.20 9.69 -16.99
CA PRO A 455 24.12 9.33 -15.91
C PRO A 455 24.09 10.46 -14.88
N TYR A 456 23.19 10.37 -13.91
CA TYR A 456 23.19 11.23 -12.73
C TYR A 456 23.43 10.41 -11.45
N PRO A 457 24.17 10.95 -10.47
CA PRO A 457 24.55 10.23 -9.26
C PRO A 457 23.38 10.15 -8.28
N MET A 458 23.33 9.09 -7.46
CA MET A 458 22.48 9.10 -6.27
C MET A 458 23.10 10.01 -5.22
N TYR A 459 22.41 11.09 -4.84
CA TYR A 459 22.89 12.00 -3.80
C TYR A 459 22.62 11.43 -2.41
N GLY A 460 23.68 11.30 -1.61
CA GLY A 460 23.56 10.90 -0.21
C GLY A 460 22.92 12.00 0.65
N THR A 461 22.37 11.57 1.79
CA THR A 461 21.88 12.46 2.84
C THR A 461 23.03 13.24 3.49
N VAL A 462 22.74 14.47 3.91
CA VAL A 462 23.54 15.22 4.88
C VAL A 462 22.71 15.35 6.13
N THR A 463 23.11 14.65 7.20
CA THR A 463 22.61 15.00 8.54
C THR A 463 23.29 16.29 8.98
N GLN A 464 22.50 17.27 9.41
CA GLN A 464 22.94 18.66 9.59
C GLN A 464 24.02 18.85 10.68
N SER A 465 24.36 17.79 11.44
CA SER A 465 25.23 17.82 12.62
C SER A 465 26.70 17.45 12.39
N THR A 466 27.12 16.97 11.20
CA THR A 466 28.43 16.27 11.07
C THR A 466 29.42 16.79 10.04
N SER A 467 29.12 17.86 9.28
CA SER A 467 29.99 18.37 8.19
C SER A 467 30.43 17.28 7.19
N LYS A 468 29.58 16.26 7.01
CA LYS A 468 29.86 15.03 6.26
C LYS A 468 29.03 14.99 4.98
N VAL A 469 29.66 14.84 3.83
CA VAL A 469 29.00 14.70 2.52
C VAL A 469 29.21 13.29 2.01
N THR A 470 28.15 12.57 1.67
CA THR A 470 28.21 11.23 1.05
C THR A 470 27.86 11.32 -0.43
N VAL A 471 28.70 10.73 -1.28
CA VAL A 471 28.59 10.75 -2.75
C VAL A 471 28.60 9.33 -3.28
N LYS A 472 27.73 9.04 -4.26
CA LYS A 472 27.64 7.77 -4.98
C LYS A 472 27.44 8.02 -6.47
N LEU A 473 28.41 7.65 -7.30
CA LEU A 473 28.34 7.84 -8.74
C LEU A 473 27.84 6.57 -9.44
N ASN A 474 26.91 6.68 -10.38
CA ASN A 474 26.37 5.51 -11.10
C ASN A 474 27.34 4.95 -12.16
N GLU A 475 28.32 5.75 -12.59
CA GLU A 475 29.46 5.35 -13.42
C GLU A 475 30.77 5.74 -12.70
N ALA A 476 31.86 5.02 -12.97
CA ALA A 476 33.16 5.30 -12.38
C ALA A 476 33.65 6.69 -12.81
N GLY A 477 34.13 7.49 -11.87
CA GLY A 477 34.43 8.90 -12.08
C GLY A 477 35.22 9.52 -10.94
N ARG A 478 35.46 10.83 -11.03
CA ARG A 478 36.35 11.56 -10.13
C ARG A 478 35.60 12.69 -9.43
N PHE A 479 35.37 12.53 -8.13
CA PHE A 479 34.77 13.56 -7.29
C PHE A 479 35.80 14.66 -7.00
N TYR A 480 35.50 15.91 -7.37
CA TYR A 480 36.31 17.09 -7.05
C TYR A 480 35.69 17.86 -5.88
N PHE A 481 36.49 18.48 -5.03
CA PHE A 481 36.00 19.30 -3.92
C PHE A 481 36.92 20.51 -3.68
N ASP A 482 36.36 21.59 -3.15
CA ASP A 482 37.13 22.75 -2.68
C ASP A 482 36.59 23.17 -1.29
N ASN A 483 37.43 23.80 -0.47
CA ASN A 483 37.15 24.12 0.93
C ASN A 483 37.31 25.63 1.20
N GLN A 484 36.96 26.46 0.21
CA GLN A 484 37.02 27.92 0.27
C GLN A 484 35.71 28.51 0.81
N LEU A 485 35.79 29.57 1.62
CA LEU A 485 34.62 30.37 1.98
C LEU A 485 34.08 31.13 0.76
N TYR A 486 32.76 31.26 0.69
CA TYR A 486 32.10 32.15 -0.26
C TYR A 486 32.12 33.60 0.25
N ASP A 487 33.14 34.37 -0.13
CA ASP A 487 33.20 35.82 0.10
C ASP A 487 32.67 36.59 -1.14
N GLU A 488 31.93 37.68 -0.91
CA GLU A 488 30.90 38.24 -1.81
C GLU A 488 31.41 38.89 -3.12
N GLU A 489 32.69 38.73 -3.51
CA GLU A 489 33.34 39.56 -4.55
C GLU A 489 33.62 38.87 -5.91
N ILE A 490 33.33 37.58 -6.11
CA ILE A 490 33.56 36.88 -7.40
C ILE A 490 32.31 36.91 -8.30
N VAL A 491 32.02 38.09 -8.86
CA VAL A 491 31.08 38.22 -9.98
C VAL A 491 31.77 37.88 -11.30
N GLY A 492 31.35 36.80 -11.96
CA GLY A 492 31.60 36.57 -13.39
C GLY A 492 32.75 35.62 -13.77
N GLN A 493 33.05 34.62 -12.95
CA GLN A 493 33.80 33.43 -13.43
C GLN A 493 32.83 32.42 -14.06
N SER A 494 33.26 31.78 -15.14
CA SER A 494 32.51 30.72 -15.79
C SER A 494 32.64 29.40 -15.03
N GLU A 495 31.76 28.42 -15.30
CA GLU A 495 31.91 27.05 -14.79
C GLU A 495 33.30 26.45 -15.09
N GLU A 496 33.94 26.91 -16.17
CA GLU A 496 35.24 26.43 -16.63
C GLU A 496 36.41 27.02 -15.82
N ASP A 497 36.29 28.25 -15.29
CA ASP A 497 37.30 28.90 -14.46
C ASP A 497 37.36 28.26 -13.04
N THR A 498 36.20 28.06 -12.41
CA THR A 498 36.08 27.39 -11.11
C THR A 498 36.56 25.92 -11.17
N LYS A 499 36.31 25.26 -12.31
CA LYS A 499 36.79 23.90 -12.61
C LYS A 499 38.31 23.82 -12.74
N LEU A 500 38.95 24.82 -13.33
CA LEU A 500 40.41 24.96 -13.36
C LEU A 500 41.00 25.14 -11.94
N HIS A 501 40.31 25.86 -11.05
CA HIS A 501 40.77 26.05 -9.66
C HIS A 501 40.82 24.74 -8.84
N ALA A 502 39.79 23.88 -8.96
CA ALA A 502 39.78 22.59 -8.27
C ALA A 502 40.86 21.62 -8.79
N LEU A 503 41.16 21.68 -10.10
CA LEU A 503 42.24 20.93 -10.74
C LEU A 503 43.64 21.37 -10.25
N ASP A 504 43.90 22.67 -10.17
CA ASP A 504 45.19 23.22 -9.72
C ASP A 504 45.50 22.90 -8.24
N ASN A 505 44.47 22.72 -7.41
CA ASN A 505 44.61 22.34 -6.00
C ASN A 505 44.69 20.82 -5.74
N LEU A 506 44.52 19.97 -6.77
CA LEU A 506 44.57 18.50 -6.70
C LEU A 506 43.55 17.86 -5.73
N SER A 507 42.48 18.57 -5.39
CA SER A 507 41.46 18.12 -4.44
C SER A 507 40.42 17.22 -5.11
N TYR A 508 40.75 15.95 -5.33
CA TYR A 508 39.84 14.96 -5.89
C TYR A 508 39.98 13.56 -5.30
N VAL A 509 38.94 12.75 -5.46
CA VAL A 509 38.90 11.32 -5.12
C VAL A 509 38.28 10.53 -6.25
N ASP A 510 38.97 9.48 -6.69
CA ASP A 510 38.43 8.51 -7.65
C ASP A 510 37.40 7.61 -6.96
N LEU A 511 36.27 7.39 -7.64
CA LEU A 511 35.11 6.61 -7.22
C LEU A 511 34.78 5.58 -8.31
N GLU A 512 34.66 4.31 -7.94
CA GLU A 512 34.18 3.27 -8.84
C GLU A 512 32.66 3.36 -9.06
N ALA A 513 32.16 2.69 -10.10
CA ALA A 513 30.72 2.70 -10.40
C ALA A 513 29.90 2.07 -9.26
N ASN A 514 28.94 2.83 -8.74
CA ASN A 514 28.12 2.56 -7.55
C ASN A 514 28.90 2.50 -6.22
N GLU A 515 30.16 2.94 -6.18
CA GLU A 515 30.90 3.14 -4.93
C GLU A 515 30.30 4.33 -4.16
N GLU A 516 29.95 4.09 -2.90
CA GLU A 516 29.45 5.12 -1.98
C GLU A 516 30.55 5.51 -0.99
N LYS A 517 30.82 6.81 -0.89
CA LYS A 517 31.95 7.33 -0.11
C LYS A 517 31.57 8.60 0.62
N SER A 518 31.95 8.69 1.89
CA SER A 518 31.72 9.87 2.72
C SER A 518 33.00 10.68 2.94
N PHE A 519 32.89 11.99 2.84
CA PHE A 519 33.95 12.96 3.09
C PHE A 519 33.57 13.83 4.29
N LEU A 520 34.49 13.98 5.24
CA LEU A 520 34.34 14.84 6.41
C LEU A 520 35.10 16.14 6.18
N PHE A 521 34.39 17.26 6.16
CA PHE A 521 34.97 18.60 6.05
C PHE A 521 35.18 19.18 7.46
N THR A 522 36.36 19.71 7.75
CA THR A 522 36.74 20.19 9.09
C THR A 522 37.33 21.58 9.03
N GLY A 523 37.08 22.40 10.06
CA GLY A 523 37.57 23.79 10.10
C GLY A 523 36.73 24.76 9.27
N LEU A 524 35.44 24.48 9.12
CA LEU A 524 34.46 25.37 8.52
C LEU A 524 33.99 26.39 9.58
N ASP A 525 33.92 27.67 9.21
CA ASP A 525 33.29 28.71 10.03
C ASP A 525 31.79 28.42 10.25
N GLU A 526 31.28 28.72 11.45
CA GLU A 526 29.88 28.50 11.84
C GLU A 526 28.90 29.38 11.05
N ASN A 527 27.66 28.91 10.88
CA ASN A 527 26.54 29.64 10.29
C ASN A 527 26.85 30.27 8.91
N THR A 528 27.70 29.59 8.13
CA THR A 528 28.29 30.05 6.88
C THR A 528 27.95 29.10 5.73
N TRP A 529 27.68 29.64 4.54
CA TRP A 529 27.38 28.86 3.34
C TRP A 529 28.64 28.48 2.56
N TYR A 530 28.75 27.19 2.24
CA TYR A 530 29.80 26.58 1.42
C TYR A 530 29.18 25.92 0.19
N ARG A 531 29.86 25.97 -0.95
CA ARG A 531 29.40 25.35 -2.21
C ARG A 531 30.38 24.26 -2.65
N VAL A 532 29.87 23.05 -2.93
CA VAL A 532 30.65 21.90 -3.42
C VAL A 532 30.18 21.55 -4.83
N PHE A 533 31.11 21.22 -5.71
CA PHE A 533 30.86 20.94 -7.13
C PHE A 533 31.01 19.43 -7.42
N LEU A 534 30.20 18.89 -8.33
CA LEU A 534 30.34 17.53 -8.85
C LEU A 534 30.62 17.56 -10.36
N ALA A 535 31.67 16.85 -10.78
CA ALA A 535 31.99 16.58 -12.17
C ALA A 535 32.37 15.11 -12.36
N VAL A 536 32.21 14.59 -13.57
CA VAL A 536 32.66 13.24 -13.95
C VAL A 536 33.45 13.31 -15.25
N GLU A 537 34.61 12.65 -15.26
CA GLU A 537 35.47 12.54 -16.43
C GLU A 537 34.96 11.42 -17.34
N ASP A 538 34.62 11.74 -18.60
CA ASP A 538 34.19 10.74 -19.56
C ASP A 538 35.36 9.83 -20.00
N LYS A 539 35.04 8.75 -20.71
CA LYS A 539 36.00 7.77 -21.26
C LYS A 539 37.09 8.35 -22.19
N ASN A 540 37.01 9.62 -22.58
CA ASN A 540 37.99 10.31 -23.41
C ASN A 540 38.87 11.29 -22.61
N GLY A 541 38.65 11.42 -21.30
CA GLY A 541 39.28 12.44 -20.47
C GLY A 541 38.56 13.80 -20.48
N GLN A 542 37.28 13.84 -20.86
CA GLN A 542 36.50 15.09 -20.87
C GLN A 542 35.54 15.18 -19.68
N LEU A 543 35.79 16.16 -18.82
CA LEU A 543 34.99 16.45 -17.63
C LEU A 543 33.60 17.02 -17.99
N LYS A 544 32.54 16.23 -17.77
CA LYS A 544 31.15 16.68 -17.68
C LYS A 544 30.89 17.34 -16.33
N ASN A 545 30.29 18.53 -16.33
CA ASN A 545 29.68 19.09 -15.13
C ASN A 545 28.41 18.29 -14.81
N MET A 546 28.21 17.90 -13.55
CA MET A 546 27.02 17.16 -13.10
C MET A 546 26.21 17.88 -12.02
N GLY A 547 26.61 19.09 -11.63
CA GLY A 547 25.87 19.96 -10.71
C GLY A 547 26.72 20.47 -9.54
N ASP A 548 26.22 21.50 -8.87
CA ASP A 548 26.78 22.06 -7.64
C ASP A 548 25.71 22.14 -6.54
N ARG A 549 26.15 22.09 -5.27
CA ARG A 549 25.27 22.10 -4.10
C ARG A 549 25.83 23.02 -3.02
N GLY A 550 24.96 23.87 -2.47
CA GLY A 550 25.24 24.70 -1.32
C GLY A 550 24.86 24.04 0.01
N TYR A 551 25.58 24.35 1.07
CA TYR A 551 25.42 23.81 2.43
C TYR A 551 25.71 24.89 3.47
N SER A 552 24.88 25.02 4.51
CA SER A 552 25.16 25.86 5.67
C SER A 552 25.70 25.04 6.85
N THR A 553 26.74 25.53 7.52
CA THR A 553 27.17 25.00 8.83
C THR A 553 26.20 25.40 9.96
N LEU A 554 25.83 24.47 10.84
CA LEU A 554 25.09 24.79 12.07
C LEU A 554 26.03 25.35 13.16
N ALA A 555 25.46 25.99 14.18
CA ALA A 555 26.15 26.28 15.44
C ALA A 555 26.25 25.00 16.30
N ASN A 556 27.28 24.94 17.16
CA ASN A 556 27.77 23.73 17.85
C ASN A 556 26.73 22.76 18.46
N SER A 557 27.01 21.46 18.34
CA SER A 557 26.46 20.38 19.17
C SER A 557 27.50 19.86 20.16
N THR A 558 27.10 19.58 21.41
CA THR A 558 28.01 19.16 22.50
C THR A 558 28.75 17.83 22.21
N PRO A 559 30.07 17.71 22.44
CA PRO A 559 30.85 16.50 22.09
C PRO A 559 30.46 15.24 22.87
N LEU A 560 30.25 14.12 22.19
CA LEU A 560 29.80 12.85 22.78
C LEU A 560 30.82 12.19 23.75
N PRO A 561 30.37 11.61 24.88
CA PRO A 561 31.20 10.78 25.76
C PRO A 561 31.84 9.59 25.02
N GLN A 562 33.10 9.28 25.35
CA GLN A 562 33.84 8.16 24.76
C GLN A 562 34.07 7.03 25.77
N ASN A 563 34.07 5.77 25.30
CA ASN A 563 34.39 4.57 26.08
C ASN A 563 33.47 4.32 27.31
N VAL A 564 32.14 4.47 27.16
CA VAL A 564 31.18 4.17 28.25
C VAL A 564 31.13 2.66 28.51
N LEU A 565 31.53 2.22 29.71
CA LEU A 565 31.61 0.81 30.10
C LEU A 565 31.00 0.58 31.49
N ALA A 566 30.26 -0.51 31.67
CA ALA A 566 29.59 -0.88 32.92
C ALA A 566 30.03 -2.26 33.44
N THR A 567 30.49 -2.33 34.69
CA THR A 567 31.05 -3.52 35.33
C THR A 567 30.22 -3.94 36.55
N PRO A 568 29.79 -5.21 36.69
CA PRO A 568 28.92 -5.64 37.78
C PRO A 568 29.66 -5.81 39.11
N GLY A 569 28.99 -5.46 40.20
CA GLY A 569 29.35 -5.81 41.58
C GLY A 569 28.13 -6.34 42.36
N ASP A 570 28.27 -6.46 43.68
CA ASP A 570 27.19 -6.89 44.57
C ASP A 570 26.25 -5.74 44.91
N GLY A 571 25.01 -5.81 44.42
CA GLY A 571 23.99 -4.77 44.59
C GLY A 571 24.31 -3.45 43.88
N GLN A 572 25.31 -3.44 43.01
CA GLN A 572 25.84 -2.22 42.39
C GLN A 572 26.51 -2.47 41.03
N VAL A 573 26.73 -1.41 40.28
CA VAL A 573 27.48 -1.38 39.01
C VAL A 573 28.48 -0.23 39.06
N ALA A 574 29.74 -0.50 38.71
CA ALA A 574 30.71 0.54 38.39
C ALA A 574 30.51 0.98 36.94
N ILE A 575 30.47 2.28 36.67
CA ILE A 575 30.37 2.83 35.31
C ILE A 575 31.47 3.88 35.09
N GLU A 576 32.18 3.75 33.97
CA GLU A 576 33.30 4.63 33.60
C GLU A 576 33.18 5.10 32.15
N TRP A 577 33.75 6.27 31.87
CA TRP A 577 33.89 6.85 30.53
C TRP A 577 35.07 7.83 30.50
N THR A 578 35.45 8.28 29.31
CA THR A 578 36.49 9.30 29.13
C THR A 578 35.90 10.69 29.32
N THR A 579 36.37 11.41 30.34
CA THR A 579 35.94 12.76 30.69
C THR A 579 36.80 13.83 30.00
N GLU A 580 36.17 14.86 29.43
CA GLU A 580 36.83 16.06 28.90
C GLU A 580 36.83 17.20 29.93
N PRO A 581 37.86 18.07 29.99
CA PRO A 581 38.05 19.00 31.12
C PRO A 581 37.00 20.12 31.27
N GLU A 582 36.17 20.36 30.26
CA GLU A 582 35.22 21.48 30.19
C GLU A 582 33.75 21.00 30.04
N LEU A 583 33.48 19.70 30.19
CA LEU A 583 32.15 19.10 30.10
C LEU A 583 31.74 18.45 31.43
N ASP A 584 30.48 18.66 31.82
CA ASP A 584 29.81 17.87 32.85
C ASP A 584 29.05 16.69 32.19
N TYR A 585 28.54 15.75 33.00
CA TYR A 585 27.96 14.50 32.49
C TYR A 585 26.74 14.04 33.31
N ARG A 586 25.79 13.39 32.63
CA ARG A 586 24.62 12.74 33.26
C ARG A 586 24.56 11.25 32.94
N VAL A 587 24.08 10.46 33.89
CA VAL A 587 24.04 9.00 33.84
C VAL A 587 22.60 8.50 33.92
N TYR A 588 22.24 7.60 33.01
CA TYR A 588 20.91 7.05 32.84
C TYR A 588 20.94 5.53 32.97
N MET A 589 19.81 4.92 33.32
CA MET A 589 19.66 3.48 33.54
C MET A 589 18.37 2.96 32.91
N TYR A 590 18.45 1.78 32.31
CA TYR A 590 17.31 0.98 31.86
C TYR A 590 17.40 -0.45 32.39
N GLN A 591 16.26 -1.01 32.81
CA GLN A 591 16.16 -2.40 33.28
C GLN A 591 15.66 -3.30 32.14
N GLY A 592 16.59 -3.94 31.42
CA GLY A 592 16.29 -4.80 30.28
C GLY A 592 17.54 -5.45 29.69
N THR A 593 17.37 -6.14 28.56
CA THR A 593 18.44 -6.93 27.90
C THR A 593 18.98 -6.30 26.61
N ALA A 594 18.42 -5.18 26.16
CA ALA A 594 18.92 -4.35 25.06
C ALA A 594 18.63 -2.87 25.37
N ALA A 595 19.45 -1.96 24.84
CA ALA A 595 19.33 -0.52 25.07
C ALA A 595 18.06 0.00 24.35
N PRO A 596 17.15 0.71 25.02
CA PRO A 596 15.97 1.26 24.36
C PRO A 596 16.34 2.45 23.48
N GLU A 597 15.78 2.47 22.27
CA GLU A 597 15.92 3.58 21.32
C GLU A 597 15.07 4.80 21.71
N ASP A 598 14.05 4.60 22.57
CA ASP A 598 13.20 5.65 23.13
C ASP A 598 13.88 6.33 24.34
N PRO A 599 14.18 7.65 24.27
CA PRO A 599 14.76 8.41 25.38
C PRO A 599 13.93 8.39 26.67
N ASP A 600 12.60 8.31 26.60
CA ASP A 600 11.72 8.40 27.77
C ASP A 600 11.70 7.10 28.60
N LEU A 601 12.25 6.00 28.07
CA LEU A 601 12.44 4.75 28.81
C LEU A 601 13.69 4.76 29.70
N TRP A 602 14.60 5.72 29.51
CA TRP A 602 15.82 5.84 30.31
C TRP A 602 15.55 6.62 31.60
N ALA A 603 15.71 5.97 32.76
CA ALA A 603 15.62 6.63 34.05
C ALA A 603 16.90 7.43 34.33
N ASP A 604 16.79 8.73 34.63
CA ASP A 604 17.93 9.54 35.09
C ASP A 604 18.36 9.05 36.48
N VAL A 605 19.61 8.60 36.58
CA VAL A 605 20.23 8.10 37.82
C VAL A 605 21.48 8.91 38.19
N THR A 606 21.63 10.13 37.63
CA THR A 606 22.81 10.99 37.86
C THR A 606 23.03 11.27 39.35
N ASP A 607 21.97 11.51 40.12
CA ASP A 607 22.06 11.72 41.58
C ASP A 607 22.40 10.44 42.38
N SER A 608 22.22 9.27 41.77
CA SER A 608 22.61 7.96 42.32
C SER A 608 24.04 7.57 41.93
N TYR A 609 24.64 8.23 40.93
CA TYR A 609 26.03 8.02 40.52
C TYR A 609 26.99 8.67 41.54
N ARG A 610 27.68 7.85 42.31
CA ARG A 610 28.60 8.30 43.39
C ARG A 610 29.89 7.50 43.35
N ASP A 611 31.01 8.19 43.38
CA ASP A 611 32.36 7.61 43.37
C ASP A 611 32.56 6.52 42.28
N GLY A 612 32.00 6.72 41.08
CA GLY A 612 32.10 5.79 39.95
C GLY A 612 31.05 4.67 39.91
N HIS A 613 30.08 4.65 40.84
CA HIS A 613 29.16 3.52 41.02
C HIS A 613 27.69 3.96 41.09
N ILE A 614 26.79 3.04 40.69
CA ILE A 614 25.35 3.06 40.95
C ILE A 614 25.05 1.89 41.89
N SER A 615 24.45 2.15 43.05
CA SER A 615 24.10 1.15 44.07
C SER A 615 22.58 0.92 44.15
N ASP A 616 22.14 0.07 45.09
CA ASP A 616 20.73 -0.33 45.32
C ASP A 616 20.09 -1.07 44.11
N LEU A 617 20.91 -1.77 43.33
CA LEU A 617 20.48 -2.57 42.17
C LEU A 617 20.19 -4.02 42.55
N THR A 618 19.23 -4.65 41.88
CA THR A 618 18.83 -6.03 42.18
C THR A 618 19.82 -7.02 41.55
N ASN A 619 20.49 -7.83 42.36
CA ASN A 619 21.35 -8.90 41.87
C ASN A 619 20.56 -9.92 41.02
N GLY A 620 21.16 -10.38 39.92
CA GLY A 620 20.52 -11.26 38.93
C GLY A 620 19.62 -10.56 37.91
N GLN A 621 19.28 -9.28 38.10
CA GLN A 621 18.51 -8.49 37.15
C GLN A 621 19.44 -7.82 36.12
N SER A 622 19.04 -7.82 34.83
CA SER A 622 19.79 -7.14 33.76
C SER A 622 19.49 -5.64 33.73
N TYR A 623 20.56 -4.85 33.64
CA TYR A 623 20.56 -3.40 33.50
C TYR A 623 21.49 -2.96 32.37
N ILE A 624 21.24 -1.77 31.85
CA ILE A 624 22.08 -1.06 30.88
C ILE A 624 22.11 0.39 31.32
N PHE A 625 23.25 1.04 31.12
CA PHE A 625 23.41 2.46 31.45
C PHE A 625 23.71 3.26 30.20
N ALA A 626 23.49 4.57 30.25
CA ALA A 626 23.91 5.49 29.20
C ALA A 626 24.46 6.78 29.81
N VAL A 627 25.43 7.39 29.14
CA VAL A 627 26.04 8.66 29.55
C VAL A 627 25.86 9.67 28.45
N ARG A 628 25.57 10.92 28.82
CA ARG A 628 25.62 12.10 27.93
C ARG A 628 26.49 13.18 28.55
N SER A 629 27.16 13.98 27.72
CA SER A 629 27.88 15.17 28.16
C SER A 629 26.99 16.41 28.09
N TYR A 630 27.34 17.46 28.82
CA TYR A 630 26.71 18.77 28.72
C TYR A 630 27.66 19.91 29.11
N THR A 631 27.47 21.07 28.49
CA THR A 631 28.13 22.36 28.82
C THR A 631 27.26 23.20 29.77
N SER A 632 25.95 23.02 29.70
CA SER A 632 24.91 23.57 30.57
C SER A 632 23.67 22.67 30.50
N ASP A 633 22.73 22.81 31.44
CA ASP A 633 21.57 21.90 31.55
C ASP A 633 20.69 21.81 30.26
N GLU A 634 20.78 22.81 29.38
CA GLU A 634 20.01 22.91 28.13
C GLU A 634 20.77 22.37 26.89
N GLU A 635 22.10 22.20 26.94
CA GLU A 635 22.96 21.77 25.82
C GLU A 635 23.61 20.40 26.09
N ASN A 636 22.87 19.33 25.78
CA ASN A 636 23.29 17.95 26.02
C ASN A 636 23.69 17.24 24.73
N SER A 637 24.64 16.31 24.79
CA SER A 637 24.92 15.36 23.71
C SER A 637 23.86 14.26 23.63
N ASP A 638 23.86 13.47 22.55
CA ASP A 638 23.12 12.20 22.52
C ASP A 638 23.63 11.19 23.56
N TYR A 639 22.83 10.16 23.81
CA TYR A 639 23.13 9.07 24.74
C TYR A 639 24.17 8.10 24.16
N VAL A 640 25.21 7.81 24.94
CA VAL A 640 26.15 6.73 24.65
C VAL A 640 25.93 5.60 25.65
N ALA A 641 25.37 4.48 25.18
CA ALA A 641 25.01 3.33 26.00
C ALA A 641 26.21 2.43 26.35
N SER A 642 26.16 1.81 27.53
CA SER A 642 27.10 0.79 28.00
C SER A 642 26.77 -0.59 27.43
N ASN A 643 27.65 -1.56 27.70
CA ASN A 643 27.29 -2.97 27.67
C ASN A 643 26.15 -3.30 28.65
N VAL A 644 25.46 -4.41 28.40
CA VAL A 644 24.52 -5.02 29.37
C VAL A 644 25.30 -5.56 30.56
N VAL A 645 24.75 -5.38 31.76
CA VAL A 645 25.38 -5.74 33.03
C VAL A 645 24.35 -6.34 33.99
N ILE A 646 24.75 -7.35 34.76
CA ILE A 646 23.90 -8.06 35.73
C ILE A 646 24.63 -8.11 37.06
N PRO A 647 24.29 -7.27 38.06
CA PRO A 647 24.85 -7.33 39.41
C PRO A 647 24.76 -8.73 40.01
N GLN A 648 25.74 -9.15 40.82
CA GLN A 648 25.83 -10.50 41.38
C GLN A 648 26.20 -10.44 42.86
N GLU A 649 25.51 -11.21 43.71
CA GLU A 649 25.92 -11.38 45.10
C GLU A 649 27.37 -11.90 45.20
N GLU A 650 28.14 -11.37 46.16
CA GLU A 650 29.55 -11.70 46.32
C GLU A 650 29.72 -13.14 46.88
N ASN A 651 29.72 -14.10 45.96
CA ASN A 651 29.66 -15.52 46.24
C ASN A 651 30.91 -16.05 46.95
N ASN A 652 30.89 -16.05 48.28
CA ASN A 652 31.79 -16.85 49.11
C ASN A 652 31.45 -18.35 49.05
N ASN A 653 31.77 -18.97 47.90
CA ASN A 653 31.98 -20.42 47.65
C ASN A 653 31.17 -21.45 48.47
N GLY A 654 30.28 -22.20 47.80
CA GLY A 654 29.93 -23.56 48.28
C GLY A 654 28.62 -24.15 47.76
N GLY A 655 28.67 -24.91 46.67
CA GLY A 655 27.49 -25.42 45.98
C GLY A 655 26.66 -26.54 46.65
N GLY A 656 25.52 -26.85 46.01
CA GLY A 656 24.83 -28.14 46.15
C GLY A 656 23.31 -28.07 46.38
N SER A 657 22.54 -28.43 45.35
CA SER A 657 21.15 -28.97 45.40
C SER A 657 19.98 -28.11 45.93
N ASN A 658 18.85 -28.23 45.21
CA ASN A 658 17.52 -27.66 45.43
C ASN A 658 16.88 -27.99 46.80
N PRO A 659 16.18 -27.04 47.46
CA PRO A 659 14.82 -27.32 47.96
C PRO A 659 13.81 -26.13 48.05
N ASP A 660 12.52 -26.44 47.78
CA ASP A 660 11.19 -25.95 48.27
C ASP A 660 10.90 -24.52 48.84
N PRO A 661 9.60 -24.07 48.81
CA PRO A 661 9.15 -22.71 49.20
C PRO A 661 8.91 -22.48 50.71
N ASP A 662 8.88 -21.20 51.11
CA ASP A 662 8.81 -20.72 52.51
C ASP A 662 7.36 -20.35 52.98
N PRO A 663 6.96 -20.58 54.26
CA PRO A 663 5.55 -20.62 54.66
C PRO A 663 5.01 -19.35 55.38
N ASN A 664 5.51 -18.15 55.05
CA ASN A 664 5.23 -16.94 55.85
C ASN A 664 3.94 -16.14 55.51
N PHE A 665 3.18 -16.50 54.47
CA PHE A 665 1.94 -15.79 54.10
C PHE A 665 0.66 -16.48 54.65
N PRO A 666 -0.28 -15.75 55.28
CA PRO A 666 -1.50 -16.34 55.85
C PRO A 666 -2.38 -17.06 54.82
N VAL A 667 -2.49 -18.38 54.93
CA VAL A 667 -3.36 -19.21 54.09
C VAL A 667 -4.84 -18.96 54.41
N PRO A 668 -5.72 -18.67 53.43
CA PRO A 668 -7.15 -18.51 53.64
C PRO A 668 -7.78 -19.69 54.39
N GLN A 669 -8.40 -19.40 55.54
CA GLN A 669 -9.05 -20.39 56.39
C GLN A 669 -10.56 -20.48 56.12
N HIS A 670 -11.16 -21.57 56.61
CA HIS A 670 -12.60 -21.88 56.45
C HIS A 670 -13.11 -21.82 55.01
N VAL A 671 -12.29 -22.23 54.04
CA VAL A 671 -12.71 -22.37 52.64
C VAL A 671 -13.77 -23.48 52.55
N VAL A 672 -15.03 -23.11 52.32
CA VAL A 672 -16.19 -24.01 52.29
C VAL A 672 -16.98 -23.80 51.01
N ALA A 673 -17.19 -24.89 50.27
CA ALA A 673 -17.98 -24.92 49.05
C ALA A 673 -19.38 -25.45 49.37
N THR A 674 -20.39 -24.60 49.25
CA THR A 674 -21.80 -24.91 49.52
C THR A 674 -22.57 -25.10 48.22
N LYS A 675 -23.30 -26.22 48.11
CA LYS A 675 -24.06 -26.58 46.90
C LYS A 675 -25.39 -25.84 46.80
N GLY A 676 -25.64 -25.20 45.66
CA GLY A 676 -26.96 -24.78 45.16
C GLY A 676 -27.45 -25.64 43.98
N GLU A 677 -28.63 -25.33 43.45
CA GLU A 677 -29.30 -26.20 42.44
C GLU A 677 -28.60 -26.27 41.07
N LYS A 678 -27.85 -25.24 40.68
CA LYS A 678 -26.92 -25.22 39.51
C LYS A 678 -25.67 -24.36 39.74
N LYS A 679 -25.31 -24.14 41.01
CA LYS A 679 -24.20 -23.26 41.40
C LYS A 679 -23.51 -23.76 42.66
N VAL A 680 -22.29 -23.31 42.89
CA VAL A 680 -21.57 -23.46 44.16
C VAL A 680 -21.25 -22.07 44.70
N THR A 681 -21.64 -21.82 45.95
CA THR A 681 -21.21 -20.64 46.70
C THR A 681 -19.99 -21.04 47.51
N LEU A 682 -18.84 -20.47 47.20
CA LEU A 682 -17.58 -20.67 47.90
C LEU A 682 -17.38 -19.52 48.90
N THR A 683 -17.16 -19.83 50.17
CA THR A 683 -16.91 -18.84 51.24
C THR A 683 -15.59 -19.13 51.94
N TRP A 684 -14.93 -18.11 52.47
CA TRP A 684 -13.71 -18.22 53.29
C TRP A 684 -13.64 -17.08 54.32
N ASP A 685 -12.67 -17.12 55.23
CA ASP A 685 -12.47 -16.03 56.20
C ASP A 685 -11.94 -14.75 55.52
N PRO A 686 -12.28 -13.54 56.00
CA PRO A 686 -11.75 -12.29 55.45
C PRO A 686 -10.22 -12.21 55.44
N ILE A 687 -9.66 -11.91 54.26
CA ILE A 687 -8.23 -11.71 54.06
C ILE A 687 -7.90 -10.25 54.38
N MET A 688 -7.23 -10.02 55.51
CA MET A 688 -6.80 -8.68 55.92
C MET A 688 -5.61 -8.21 55.07
N ASN A 689 -5.71 -7.01 54.48
CA ASN A 689 -4.66 -6.37 53.67
C ASN A 689 -4.20 -7.17 52.43
N GLY A 690 -5.02 -8.08 51.91
CA GLY A 690 -4.75 -8.85 50.69
C GLY A 690 -6.02 -9.19 49.93
N LEU A 691 -5.86 -9.71 48.72
CA LEU A 691 -6.98 -10.07 47.83
C LEU A 691 -7.05 -11.58 47.62
N ALA A 692 -8.25 -12.12 47.48
CA ALA A 692 -8.42 -13.54 47.17
C ALA A 692 -8.29 -13.81 45.67
N SER A 693 -7.73 -14.97 45.33
CA SER A 693 -7.85 -15.59 44.00
C SER A 693 -8.37 -17.00 44.13
N VAL A 694 -9.41 -17.34 43.35
CA VAL A 694 -10.19 -18.58 43.44
C VAL A 694 -9.84 -19.49 42.28
N TYR A 695 -9.63 -20.76 42.58
CA TYR A 695 -9.24 -21.82 41.67
C TYR A 695 -10.18 -23.02 41.80
N MET A 696 -10.26 -23.85 40.76
CA MET A 696 -11.11 -25.02 40.69
C MET A 696 -10.34 -26.22 40.12
N TYR A 697 -10.68 -27.41 40.60
CA TYR A 697 -10.26 -28.69 40.06
C TYR A 697 -11.45 -29.66 39.98
N GLU A 698 -11.55 -30.36 38.85
CA GLU A 698 -12.54 -31.41 38.61
C GLU A 698 -11.96 -32.75 39.11
N GLY A 699 -12.37 -33.17 40.32
CA GLY A 699 -11.80 -34.35 40.98
C GLY A 699 -12.29 -34.57 42.41
N SER A 700 -11.93 -35.74 42.95
CA SER A 700 -12.35 -36.17 44.31
C SER A 700 -11.39 -35.75 45.44
N SER A 701 -10.20 -35.23 45.11
CA SER A 701 -9.17 -34.74 46.03
C SER A 701 -8.40 -33.60 45.35
N ALA A 702 -7.86 -32.67 46.15
CA ALA A 702 -7.02 -31.59 45.64
C ALA A 702 -5.75 -32.15 44.94
N PRO A 703 -5.36 -31.62 43.76
CA PRO A 703 -4.11 -31.98 43.12
C PRO A 703 -2.92 -31.40 43.87
N VAL A 704 -1.82 -32.15 43.89
CA VAL A 704 -0.54 -31.76 44.52
C VAL A 704 0.28 -30.86 43.58
N ASP A 705 0.09 -31.01 42.27
CA ASP A 705 0.72 -30.19 41.24
C ASP A 705 -0.03 -28.85 41.08
N PRO A 706 0.62 -27.69 41.34
CA PRO A 706 -0.01 -26.38 41.21
C PRO A 706 -0.58 -26.08 39.82
N SER A 707 -0.01 -26.66 38.75
CA SER A 707 -0.42 -26.41 37.36
C SER A 707 -1.79 -27.01 37.01
N GLN A 708 -2.29 -27.94 37.81
CA GLN A 708 -3.60 -28.58 37.61
C GLN A 708 -4.78 -27.73 38.13
N TRP A 709 -4.52 -26.65 38.86
CA TRP A 709 -5.55 -25.74 39.34
C TRP A 709 -5.94 -24.71 38.28
N VAL A 710 -7.20 -24.74 37.84
CA VAL A 710 -7.73 -23.76 36.89
C VAL A 710 -8.13 -22.50 37.66
N LEU A 711 -7.55 -21.34 37.32
CA LEU A 711 -7.96 -20.05 37.88
C LEU A 711 -9.39 -19.71 37.43
N VAL A 712 -10.30 -19.50 38.38
CA VAL A 712 -11.69 -19.09 38.13
C VAL A 712 -11.80 -17.57 38.10
N THR A 713 -11.13 -16.87 39.02
CA THR A 713 -11.13 -15.40 39.12
C THR A 713 -10.07 -14.93 40.14
N SER A 714 -9.63 -13.67 40.06
CA SER A 714 -8.61 -13.08 40.95
C SER A 714 -9.01 -11.67 41.41
N LYS A 715 -8.25 -11.12 42.37
CA LYS A 715 -8.42 -9.78 42.94
C LYS A 715 -9.76 -9.55 43.66
N ILE A 716 -10.31 -10.57 44.33
CA ILE A 716 -11.58 -10.47 45.07
C ILE A 716 -11.37 -9.88 46.46
N LEU A 717 -12.10 -8.81 46.80
CA LEU A 717 -12.13 -8.18 48.14
C LEU A 717 -13.10 -8.86 49.12
N ASN A 718 -14.18 -9.45 48.63
CA ASN A 718 -15.20 -10.12 49.43
C ASN A 718 -14.82 -11.58 49.72
N SER A 719 -15.10 -12.07 50.92
CA SER A 719 -14.78 -13.44 51.36
C SER A 719 -15.77 -14.52 50.86
N SER A 720 -16.36 -14.30 49.69
CA SER A 720 -17.35 -15.18 49.08
C SER A 720 -17.38 -14.99 47.56
N TRP A 721 -17.58 -16.07 46.82
CA TRP A 721 -17.76 -16.07 45.37
C TRP A 721 -18.80 -17.11 44.94
N GLU A 722 -19.61 -16.80 43.91
CA GLU A 722 -20.55 -17.76 43.32
C GLU A 722 -20.03 -18.27 41.97
N ILE A 723 -20.04 -19.58 41.81
CA ILE A 723 -19.57 -20.29 40.60
C ILE A 723 -20.79 -20.98 39.98
N ASN A 724 -21.14 -20.56 38.78
CA ASN A 724 -22.31 -21.06 38.03
C ASN A 724 -21.88 -22.06 36.94
N ASP A 725 -22.87 -22.71 36.32
CA ASP A 725 -22.71 -23.52 35.10
C ASP A 725 -21.72 -24.71 35.18
N LEU A 726 -21.51 -25.23 36.39
CA LEU A 726 -20.72 -26.45 36.65
C LEU A 726 -21.38 -27.69 36.03
N ARG A 727 -20.56 -28.62 35.51
CA ARG A 727 -21.06 -29.83 34.84
C ARG A 727 -21.68 -30.80 35.84
N GLU A 728 -22.75 -31.47 35.42
CA GLU A 728 -23.44 -32.45 36.25
C GLU A 728 -22.70 -33.79 36.27
N GLY A 729 -22.69 -34.46 37.44
CA GLY A 729 -22.20 -35.82 37.60
C GLY A 729 -20.81 -35.95 38.21
N GLU A 730 -20.00 -34.88 38.22
CA GLU A 730 -18.65 -34.89 38.77
C GLU A 730 -18.52 -34.17 40.12
N LYS A 731 -17.40 -34.44 40.81
CA LYS A 731 -17.00 -33.74 42.03
C LYS A 731 -16.05 -32.61 41.70
N TYR A 732 -16.28 -31.46 42.32
CA TYR A 732 -15.38 -30.32 42.27
C TYR A 732 -14.77 -30.05 43.64
N ILE A 733 -13.50 -29.65 43.65
CA ILE A 733 -12.83 -29.04 44.79
C ILE A 733 -12.33 -27.67 44.34
N PHE A 734 -12.40 -26.72 45.25
CA PHE A 734 -12.01 -25.34 45.02
C PHE A 734 -10.85 -24.97 45.95
N ALA A 735 -10.06 -24.00 45.53
CA ALA A 735 -8.93 -23.49 46.29
C ALA A 735 -8.96 -21.97 46.29
N VAL A 736 -8.53 -21.36 47.40
CA VAL A 736 -8.40 -19.90 47.53
C VAL A 736 -7.00 -19.60 48.03
N ARG A 737 -6.26 -18.74 47.33
CA ARG A 737 -5.01 -18.16 47.85
C ARG A 737 -5.18 -16.68 48.14
N ALA A 738 -4.52 -16.21 49.19
CA ALA A 738 -4.32 -14.79 49.43
C ALA A 738 -3.22 -14.26 48.51
N VAL A 739 -3.41 -13.03 48.03
CA VAL A 739 -2.44 -12.28 47.22
C VAL A 739 -2.19 -10.97 47.95
N TYR A 740 -0.95 -10.80 48.39
CA TYR A 740 -0.42 -9.60 49.03
C TYR A 740 0.49 -8.86 48.04
N GLU A 741 0.97 -7.69 48.42
CA GLU A 741 1.86 -6.86 47.59
C GLU A 741 3.27 -7.47 47.47
N ASP A 742 3.65 -8.28 48.46
CA ASP A 742 4.95 -8.92 48.67
C ASP A 742 4.95 -10.45 48.44
N GLY A 743 3.80 -11.06 48.14
CA GLY A 743 3.74 -12.49 47.83
C GLY A 743 2.34 -13.10 47.81
N VAL A 744 2.27 -14.44 47.69
CA VAL A 744 1.02 -15.21 47.70
C VAL A 744 1.07 -16.33 48.72
N SER A 745 -0.06 -16.62 49.35
CA SER A 745 -0.16 -17.77 50.28
C SER A 745 -0.22 -19.10 49.56
N GLU A 746 -0.02 -20.19 50.29
CA GLU A 746 -0.53 -21.50 49.87
C GLU A 746 -2.07 -21.49 49.74
N TYR A 747 -2.62 -22.55 49.17
CA TYR A 747 -4.05 -22.69 48.92
C TYR A 747 -4.83 -23.15 50.16
N GLY A 748 -5.82 -22.36 50.57
CA GLY A 748 -6.93 -22.84 51.39
C GLY A 748 -7.85 -23.72 50.54
N ILE A 749 -7.99 -25.00 50.89
CA ILE A 749 -8.73 -26.00 50.10
C ILE A 749 -10.15 -26.22 50.62
N SER A 750 -11.13 -26.29 49.71
CA SER A 750 -12.53 -26.56 50.04
C SER A 750 -12.84 -28.04 50.27
N ASN A 751 -13.98 -28.30 50.92
CA ASN A 751 -14.63 -29.61 50.80
C ASN A 751 -15.00 -29.92 49.34
N SER A 752 -15.01 -31.21 48.95
CA SER A 752 -15.49 -31.63 47.64
C SER A 752 -17.01 -31.51 47.54
N VAL A 753 -17.54 -30.96 46.44
CA VAL A 753 -18.98 -30.84 46.18
C VAL A 753 -19.35 -31.64 44.93
N LYS A 754 -20.40 -32.47 45.01
CA LYS A 754 -20.94 -33.20 43.86
C LYS A 754 -22.21 -32.53 43.31
N ILE A 755 -22.17 -32.13 42.05
CA ILE A 755 -23.34 -31.57 41.36
C ILE A 755 -24.18 -32.73 40.80
N ASN A 756 -25.34 -32.95 41.44
CA ASN A 756 -26.39 -33.88 41.04
C ASN A 756 -27.70 -33.10 41.11
N ILE A 757 -28.52 -33.13 40.06
CA ILE A 757 -29.89 -32.63 40.07
C ILE A 757 -30.80 -33.82 40.38
N THR A 758 -31.59 -33.74 41.46
CA THR A 758 -32.61 -34.78 41.73
C THR A 758 -33.83 -34.49 40.86
N PRO A 759 -34.30 -35.42 40.00
CA PRO A 759 -35.52 -35.21 39.22
C PRO A 759 -36.75 -35.24 40.16
N SER A 760 -37.49 -34.14 40.23
CA SER A 760 -38.84 -34.14 40.77
C SER A 760 -39.81 -34.77 39.75
N ASN A 761 -40.00 -36.08 39.87
CA ASN A 761 -40.94 -36.85 39.05
C ASN A 761 -42.39 -36.36 39.25
N PRO A 762 -43.19 -36.15 38.18
CA PRO A 762 -44.62 -35.89 38.31
C PRO A 762 -45.41 -37.20 38.44
N GLU A 763 -45.81 -37.57 39.66
CA GLU A 763 -46.89 -38.54 39.89
C GLU A 763 -48.11 -37.88 40.57
N THR A 764 -49.28 -38.17 40.01
CA THR A 764 -50.61 -37.88 40.57
C THR A 764 -51.10 -39.10 41.39
N PRO A 765 -52.27 -39.11 42.07
CA PRO A 765 -53.26 -38.05 42.31
C PRO A 765 -53.74 -37.89 43.79
N GLY A 766 -54.29 -36.71 44.11
CA GLY A 766 -55.46 -36.50 44.99
C GLY A 766 -55.48 -36.98 46.46
N ASN A 767 -55.79 -36.06 47.39
CA ASN A 767 -57.17 -35.80 47.85
C ASN A 767 -57.20 -34.78 49.02
N GLY A 768 -58.29 -34.01 49.16
CA GLY A 768 -58.72 -33.48 50.46
C GLY A 768 -58.44 -32.01 50.82
N GLY A 769 -59.38 -31.13 50.45
CA GLY A 769 -60.05 -30.29 51.46
C GLY A 769 -59.62 -28.83 51.68
N GLY A 770 -60.50 -27.90 51.27
CA GLY A 770 -61.09 -26.99 52.27
C GLY A 770 -60.78 -25.49 52.24
N GLY A 771 -61.43 -24.74 51.33
CA GLY A 771 -61.79 -23.31 51.54
C GLY A 771 -60.67 -22.26 51.35
N GLY A 772 -60.96 -21.06 50.84
CA GLY A 772 -62.21 -20.60 50.24
C GLY A 772 -62.19 -19.12 49.83
N VAL A 773 -62.78 -18.84 48.66
CA VAL A 773 -63.45 -17.57 48.28
C VAL A 773 -62.62 -16.27 48.32
N ILE A 774 -62.25 -15.75 47.15
CA ILE A 774 -62.97 -14.61 46.51
C ILE A 774 -62.75 -14.59 45.00
N THR A 775 -63.84 -14.45 44.24
CA THR A 775 -63.88 -14.25 42.79
C THR A 775 -63.91 -12.75 42.45
N PRO A 776 -63.49 -12.33 41.24
CA PRO A 776 -64.53 -11.94 40.28
C PRO A 776 -64.24 -12.28 38.80
N THR A 777 -65.22 -12.97 38.19
CA THR A 777 -65.72 -12.93 36.79
C THR A 777 -64.80 -12.92 35.55
N PRO A 778 -65.26 -13.51 34.41
CA PRO A 778 -64.37 -13.98 33.35
C PRO A 778 -64.32 -13.09 32.09
N VAL A 779 -63.29 -13.32 31.27
CA VAL A 779 -63.24 -12.90 29.85
C VAL A 779 -63.04 -14.15 28.98
N THR A 780 -63.66 -14.14 27.79
CA THR A 780 -63.92 -15.30 26.91
C THR A 780 -62.64 -16.01 26.40
N PRO A 781 -62.62 -17.36 26.29
CA PRO A 781 -61.48 -18.08 25.71
C PRO A 781 -61.31 -17.82 24.21
N ILE A 782 -60.06 -17.66 23.79
CA ILE A 782 -59.65 -17.62 22.37
C ILE A 782 -59.16 -19.02 21.97
N THR A 783 -59.60 -19.51 20.81
CA THR A 783 -59.26 -20.85 20.29
C THR A 783 -57.79 -20.96 19.88
N PRO A 784 -57.07 -22.06 20.17
CA PRO A 784 -55.74 -22.29 19.62
C PRO A 784 -55.78 -22.42 18.09
N GLN A 785 -54.91 -21.68 17.40
CA GLN A 785 -54.77 -21.73 15.95
C GLN A 785 -53.89 -22.90 15.52
N ALA A 786 -54.22 -23.55 14.40
CA ALA A 786 -53.53 -24.76 13.93
C ALA A 786 -52.08 -24.47 13.47
N PRO A 787 -51.17 -25.47 13.49
CA PRO A 787 -49.79 -25.30 13.03
C PRO A 787 -49.72 -24.86 11.56
N HIS A 788 -48.94 -23.81 11.29
CA HIS A 788 -48.74 -23.32 9.93
C HIS A 788 -47.87 -24.28 9.11
N ALA A 789 -48.30 -24.59 7.89
CA ALA A 789 -47.50 -25.35 6.93
C ALA A 789 -46.30 -24.51 6.44
N PRO A 790 -45.15 -25.14 6.07
CA PRO A 790 -43.99 -24.42 5.57
C PRO A 790 -44.34 -23.64 4.29
N GLN A 791 -43.98 -22.36 4.28
CA GLN A 791 -44.27 -21.45 3.18
C GLN A 791 -43.23 -21.60 2.07
N LYS A 792 -43.68 -21.48 0.82
CA LYS A 792 -42.84 -21.52 -0.38
C LYS A 792 -43.15 -20.32 -1.25
N GLU A 793 -42.12 -19.64 -1.71
CA GLU A 793 -42.21 -18.48 -2.58
C GLU A 793 -41.16 -18.56 -3.70
N LEU A 794 -41.43 -17.87 -4.82
CA LEU A 794 -40.48 -17.73 -5.93
C LEU A 794 -39.90 -16.31 -5.88
N ILE A 795 -38.58 -16.22 -5.92
CA ILE A 795 -37.83 -14.97 -5.88
C ILE A 795 -37.03 -14.84 -7.17
N LYS A 796 -36.93 -13.62 -7.70
CA LYS A 796 -36.09 -13.33 -8.86
C LYS A 796 -34.68 -12.96 -8.42
N VAL A 797 -33.69 -13.55 -9.08
CA VAL A 797 -32.28 -13.25 -8.94
C VAL A 797 -31.71 -12.85 -10.29
N ASP A 798 -30.79 -11.91 -10.30
CA ASP A 798 -30.22 -11.38 -11.53
C ASP A 798 -28.98 -12.17 -11.95
N VAL A 799 -28.78 -12.28 -13.25
CA VAL A 799 -27.52 -12.75 -13.84
C VAL A 799 -26.89 -11.57 -14.54
N ALA A 800 -25.69 -11.19 -14.13
CA ALA A 800 -24.89 -10.16 -14.76
C ALA A 800 -23.78 -10.75 -15.64
N ASN A 801 -23.22 -9.94 -16.54
CA ASN A 801 -21.96 -10.24 -17.20
C ASN A 801 -20.77 -9.83 -16.31
N GLY A 802 -19.70 -10.64 -16.32
CA GLY A 802 -18.52 -10.40 -15.48
C GLY A 802 -17.81 -9.07 -15.75
N ASP A 803 -17.82 -8.62 -17.01
CA ASP A 803 -16.95 -7.54 -17.50
C ASP A 803 -17.63 -6.16 -17.58
N GLN A 804 -18.95 -6.07 -17.31
CA GLN A 804 -19.73 -4.82 -17.37
C GLN A 804 -20.72 -4.67 -16.19
N ALA A 805 -20.84 -5.66 -15.29
CA ALA A 805 -21.76 -5.67 -14.15
C ALA A 805 -23.24 -5.34 -14.48
N SER A 806 -23.68 -5.60 -15.70
CA SER A 806 -25.05 -5.31 -16.16
C SER A 806 -25.89 -6.57 -16.18
N THR A 807 -27.11 -6.49 -15.64
CA THR A 807 -28.06 -7.62 -15.65
C THR A 807 -28.43 -8.00 -17.09
N ILE A 808 -28.05 -9.21 -17.49
CA ILE A 808 -28.30 -9.81 -18.81
C ILE A 808 -29.48 -10.79 -18.82
N ALA A 809 -29.80 -11.39 -17.67
CA ALA A 809 -30.95 -12.27 -17.49
C ALA A 809 -31.46 -12.22 -16.05
N SER A 810 -32.66 -12.74 -15.81
CA SER A 810 -33.23 -12.88 -14.46
C SER A 810 -33.80 -14.29 -14.31
N LEU A 811 -33.42 -14.97 -13.23
CA LEU A 811 -33.77 -16.37 -12.93
C LEU A 811 -34.71 -16.42 -11.74
N GLU A 812 -35.52 -17.48 -11.67
CA GLU A 812 -36.36 -17.76 -10.50
C GLU A 812 -35.71 -18.81 -9.60
N ILE A 813 -35.53 -18.43 -8.33
CA ILE A 813 -35.16 -19.29 -7.21
C ILE A 813 -36.40 -19.60 -6.36
N LYS A 814 -36.34 -20.67 -5.60
CA LYS A 814 -37.42 -21.14 -4.73
C LYS A 814 -37.00 -21.02 -3.27
N ARG A 815 -37.57 -20.04 -2.56
CA ARG A 815 -37.39 -19.87 -1.11
C ARG A 815 -38.42 -20.71 -0.35
N THR A 816 -37.96 -21.41 0.68
CA THR A 816 -38.77 -22.24 1.57
C THR A 816 -38.51 -21.83 3.01
N ARG A 817 -39.56 -21.39 3.71
CA ARG A 817 -39.52 -21.05 5.14
C ARG A 817 -40.07 -22.22 5.97
N GLY A 818 -39.19 -22.85 6.76
CA GLY A 818 -39.47 -23.96 7.65
C GLY A 818 -40.28 -23.56 8.89
N THR A 819 -40.90 -24.55 9.54
CA THR A 819 -41.67 -24.37 10.78
C THR A 819 -40.81 -24.08 12.00
N ASP A 820 -39.50 -24.31 11.90
CA ASP A 820 -38.45 -23.96 12.86
C ASP A 820 -37.89 -22.54 12.64
N GLY A 821 -38.41 -21.80 11.65
CA GLY A 821 -37.95 -20.46 11.28
C GLY A 821 -36.78 -20.45 10.28
N THR A 822 -36.21 -21.60 9.92
CA THR A 822 -35.13 -21.67 8.91
C THR A 822 -35.64 -21.24 7.53
N VAL A 823 -34.77 -20.60 6.76
CA VAL A 823 -35.07 -20.19 5.37
C VAL A 823 -34.05 -20.84 4.45
N LYS A 824 -34.52 -21.49 3.39
CA LYS A 824 -33.68 -22.18 2.41
C LYS A 824 -34.04 -21.77 1.00
N ASP A 825 -33.05 -21.46 0.19
CA ASP A 825 -33.22 -20.97 -1.17
C ASP A 825 -32.58 -21.94 -2.16
N GLU A 826 -33.33 -22.30 -3.20
CA GLU A 826 -32.97 -23.35 -4.16
C GLU A 826 -33.01 -22.82 -5.61
N LEU A 827 -31.91 -22.98 -6.34
CA LEU A 827 -31.80 -22.64 -7.77
C LEU A 827 -31.34 -23.86 -8.58
N LEU A 828 -32.20 -24.34 -9.47
CA LEU A 828 -31.83 -25.27 -10.54
C LEU A 828 -31.51 -24.49 -11.81
N LEU A 829 -30.29 -24.65 -12.32
CA LEU A 829 -29.87 -24.31 -13.68
C LEU A 829 -30.07 -25.55 -14.56
N ASP A 830 -31.18 -25.53 -15.30
CA ASP A 830 -31.50 -26.51 -16.35
C ASP A 830 -31.08 -25.99 -17.74
N GLN A 831 -31.14 -26.88 -18.73
CA GLN A 831 -30.79 -26.58 -20.13
C GLN A 831 -31.45 -25.29 -20.67
N SER A 832 -32.72 -25.03 -20.33
CA SER A 832 -33.46 -23.88 -20.85
C SER A 832 -32.97 -22.56 -20.26
N LYS A 833 -32.71 -22.53 -18.94
CA LYS A 833 -32.13 -21.37 -18.25
C LYS A 833 -30.70 -21.10 -18.70
N THR A 834 -29.90 -22.15 -18.86
CA THR A 834 -28.51 -22.03 -19.34
C THR A 834 -28.43 -21.53 -20.78
N GLN A 835 -29.33 -21.97 -21.66
CA GLN A 835 -29.41 -21.45 -23.04
C GLN A 835 -29.67 -19.94 -23.06
N ILE A 836 -30.63 -19.46 -22.25
CA ILE A 836 -30.94 -18.02 -22.13
C ILE A 836 -29.70 -17.22 -21.70
N ILE A 837 -28.96 -17.70 -20.69
CA ILE A 837 -27.74 -17.04 -20.22
C ILE A 837 -26.68 -16.97 -21.33
N ILE A 838 -26.43 -18.08 -22.02
CA ILE A 838 -25.43 -18.16 -23.10
C ILE A 838 -25.81 -17.25 -24.28
N ASP A 839 -27.09 -17.20 -24.67
CA ASP A 839 -27.54 -16.37 -25.79
C ASP A 839 -27.49 -14.87 -25.46
N GLN A 840 -27.66 -14.49 -24.19
CA GLN A 840 -27.47 -13.12 -23.74
C GLN A 840 -25.98 -12.76 -23.60
N LEU A 841 -25.14 -13.65 -23.05
CA LEU A 841 -23.69 -13.44 -22.99
C LEU A 841 -23.10 -13.21 -24.38
N LYS A 842 -23.49 -14.01 -25.38
CA LYS A 842 -23.10 -13.85 -26.79
C LYS A 842 -23.40 -12.46 -27.36
N GLN A 843 -24.47 -11.80 -26.93
CA GLN A 843 -24.80 -10.43 -27.36
C GLN A 843 -23.89 -9.39 -26.69
N THR A 844 -23.34 -9.68 -25.51
CA THR A 844 -22.42 -8.79 -24.78
C THR A 844 -20.93 -9.05 -25.05
N GLY A 845 -20.60 -10.17 -25.70
CA GLY A 845 -19.22 -10.63 -25.89
C GLY A 845 -18.54 -11.23 -24.64
N SER A 846 -19.14 -11.08 -23.46
CA SER A 846 -18.62 -11.63 -22.20
C SER A 846 -18.69 -13.16 -22.17
N ARG A 847 -17.74 -13.77 -21.44
CA ARG A 847 -17.68 -15.22 -21.17
C ARG A 847 -17.98 -15.57 -19.71
N THR A 848 -18.49 -14.63 -18.91
CA THR A 848 -18.64 -14.82 -17.47
C THR A 848 -20.08 -14.56 -17.03
N ALA A 849 -20.79 -15.59 -16.58
CA ALA A 849 -22.14 -15.50 -16.03
C ALA A 849 -22.11 -15.30 -14.51
N VAL A 850 -22.48 -14.14 -14.00
CA VAL A 850 -22.51 -13.84 -12.56
C VAL A 850 -23.93 -13.94 -12.02
N VAL A 851 -24.25 -15.03 -11.32
CA VAL A 851 -25.53 -15.20 -10.62
C VAL A 851 -25.49 -14.42 -9.30
N LEU A 852 -26.23 -13.31 -9.24
CA LEU A 852 -26.30 -12.39 -8.11
C LEU A 852 -27.43 -12.82 -7.17
N ILE A 853 -27.06 -13.31 -5.99
CA ILE A 853 -27.96 -13.92 -5.01
C ILE A 853 -28.13 -12.97 -3.80
N PRO A 854 -29.28 -12.29 -3.65
CA PRO A 854 -29.48 -11.28 -2.61
C PRO A 854 -29.94 -11.86 -1.26
N ASP A 855 -29.32 -11.41 -0.16
CA ASP A 855 -29.78 -11.67 1.22
C ASP A 855 -29.66 -10.42 2.12
N ALA A 856 -30.26 -9.30 1.70
CA ALA A 856 -30.16 -8.02 2.42
C ALA A 856 -30.73 -8.03 3.85
N LYS A 857 -31.42 -9.09 4.27
CA LYS A 857 -31.92 -9.29 5.64
C LYS A 857 -31.11 -10.31 6.44
N ASP A 858 -30.11 -10.93 5.83
CA ASP A 858 -29.35 -12.06 6.38
C ASP A 858 -30.27 -13.18 6.93
N GLU A 859 -31.39 -13.45 6.25
CA GLU A 859 -32.41 -14.40 6.72
C GLU A 859 -32.18 -15.83 6.22
N VAL A 860 -31.46 -16.01 5.09
CA VAL A 860 -31.30 -17.32 4.46
C VAL A 860 -30.24 -18.14 5.17
N SER A 861 -30.64 -19.33 5.63
CA SER A 861 -29.81 -20.24 6.42
C SER A 861 -29.04 -21.24 5.54
N GLN A 862 -29.48 -21.47 4.30
CA GLN A 862 -28.87 -22.39 3.36
C GLN A 862 -29.23 -22.00 1.92
N TRP A 863 -28.24 -22.01 1.02
CA TRP A 863 -28.43 -21.87 -0.42
C TRP A 863 -28.06 -23.17 -1.12
N ASP A 864 -28.94 -23.73 -1.95
CA ASP A 864 -28.67 -24.90 -2.80
C ASP A 864 -28.73 -24.48 -4.28
N LEU A 865 -27.58 -24.50 -4.97
CA LEU A 865 -27.49 -24.39 -6.43
C LEU A 865 -27.30 -25.78 -7.03
N ASN A 866 -28.01 -26.10 -8.11
CA ASN A 866 -27.84 -27.34 -8.87
C ASN A 866 -27.69 -27.01 -10.37
N LEU A 867 -26.69 -27.61 -11.03
CA LEU A 867 -26.50 -27.57 -12.48
C LEU A 867 -26.81 -28.96 -13.05
N SER A 868 -27.68 -29.01 -14.06
CA SER A 868 -27.88 -30.24 -14.84
C SER A 868 -26.62 -30.61 -15.64
N PRO A 869 -26.39 -31.90 -15.99
CA PRO A 869 -25.31 -32.32 -16.89
C PRO A 869 -25.31 -31.56 -18.22
N GLN A 870 -26.49 -31.27 -18.76
CA GLN A 870 -26.66 -30.49 -19.99
C GLN A 870 -26.14 -29.06 -19.80
N SER A 871 -26.49 -28.42 -18.68
CA SER A 871 -26.02 -27.07 -18.35
C SER A 871 -24.51 -27.00 -18.17
N SER A 872 -23.90 -27.97 -17.46
CA SER A 872 -22.45 -27.99 -17.26
C SER A 872 -21.69 -28.23 -18.57
N ALA A 873 -22.18 -29.13 -19.44
CA ALA A 873 -21.64 -29.34 -20.77
C ALA A 873 -21.77 -28.08 -21.66
N MET A 874 -22.93 -27.42 -21.68
CA MET A 874 -23.14 -26.21 -22.47
C MET A 874 -22.25 -25.03 -22.05
N LEU A 875 -22.04 -24.84 -20.74
CA LEU A 875 -21.11 -23.82 -20.24
C LEU A 875 -19.67 -24.14 -20.64
N ALA A 876 -19.24 -25.40 -20.47
CA ALA A 876 -17.91 -25.87 -20.83
C ALA A 876 -17.63 -25.74 -22.35
N GLU A 877 -18.55 -26.19 -23.20
CA GLU A 877 -18.45 -26.15 -24.67
C GLU A 877 -18.43 -24.73 -25.23
N GLN A 878 -19.04 -23.77 -24.55
CA GLN A 878 -19.04 -22.35 -24.96
C GLN A 878 -17.91 -21.54 -24.30
N GLY A 879 -17.11 -22.16 -23.43
CA GLY A 879 -16.05 -21.48 -22.69
C GLY A 879 -16.60 -20.39 -21.76
N VAL A 880 -17.73 -20.68 -21.09
CA VAL A 880 -18.41 -19.75 -20.18
C VAL A 880 -18.15 -20.13 -18.73
N ASP A 881 -17.55 -19.20 -17.98
CA ASP A 881 -17.33 -19.31 -16.55
C ASP A 881 -18.60 -18.96 -15.78
N LEU A 882 -18.89 -19.72 -14.72
CA LEU A 882 -20.06 -19.50 -13.86
C LEU A 882 -19.61 -18.95 -12.51
N VAL A 883 -20.03 -17.73 -12.19
CA VAL A 883 -19.81 -17.08 -10.90
C VAL A 883 -21.10 -17.12 -10.08
N ILE A 884 -21.01 -17.60 -8.84
CA ILE A 884 -22.08 -17.57 -7.84
C ILE A 884 -21.71 -16.50 -6.83
N SER A 885 -22.52 -15.45 -6.66
CA SER A 885 -22.18 -14.32 -5.78
C SER A 885 -23.30 -14.03 -4.79
N ASN A 886 -23.05 -14.23 -3.50
CA ASN A 886 -23.94 -13.82 -2.40
C ASN A 886 -23.16 -12.97 -1.36
N PRO A 887 -23.82 -12.31 -0.38
CA PRO A 887 -23.16 -11.42 0.58
C PRO A 887 -22.11 -12.07 1.51
N ASN A 888 -21.92 -13.40 1.43
CA ASN A 888 -21.04 -14.17 2.31
C ASN A 888 -19.98 -14.97 1.52
N VAL A 889 -20.09 -15.11 0.19
CA VAL A 889 -19.09 -15.76 -0.69
C VAL A 889 -19.37 -15.45 -2.16
N LYS A 890 -18.29 -15.26 -2.93
CA LYS A 890 -18.28 -15.29 -4.41
C LYS A 890 -17.45 -16.50 -4.87
N ILE A 891 -18.01 -17.32 -5.75
CA ILE A 891 -17.43 -18.59 -6.23
C ILE A 891 -17.32 -18.53 -7.74
N THR A 892 -16.11 -18.56 -8.30
CA THR A 892 -15.87 -18.61 -9.75
C THR A 892 -15.54 -20.03 -10.18
N ILE A 893 -16.45 -20.66 -10.92
CA ILE A 893 -16.28 -21.99 -11.48
C ILE A 893 -15.87 -21.83 -12.96
N PRO A 894 -14.60 -22.07 -13.32
CA PRO A 894 -14.16 -21.91 -14.69
C PRO A 894 -14.75 -23.01 -15.59
N ALA A 895 -14.96 -22.69 -16.87
CA ALA A 895 -15.47 -23.61 -17.88
C ALA A 895 -14.64 -24.91 -17.99
N SER A 896 -13.32 -24.79 -17.77
CA SER A 896 -12.39 -25.91 -17.69
C SER A 896 -12.75 -26.92 -16.60
N SER A 897 -13.23 -26.44 -15.45
CA SER A 897 -13.68 -27.28 -14.32
C SER A 897 -15.05 -27.93 -14.55
N LEU A 898 -15.80 -27.53 -15.58
CA LEU A 898 -17.04 -28.19 -16.00
C LEU A 898 -16.86 -29.28 -17.07
N ASN A 899 -15.72 -29.30 -17.77
CA ASN A 899 -15.44 -30.23 -18.89
C ASN A 899 -15.65 -31.71 -18.56
N GLY A 900 -16.40 -32.43 -19.39
CA GLY A 900 -16.57 -33.88 -19.31
C GLY A 900 -17.33 -34.38 -18.08
N ARG A 901 -18.14 -33.54 -17.44
CA ARG A 901 -19.06 -33.95 -16.35
C ARG A 901 -20.34 -34.56 -16.93
N THR A 902 -20.86 -35.59 -16.27
CA THR A 902 -22.03 -36.36 -16.73
C THR A 902 -23.12 -36.52 -15.66
N ASP A 903 -22.83 -36.06 -14.45
CA ASP A 903 -23.65 -36.06 -13.25
C ASP A 903 -24.09 -34.62 -12.89
N ASP A 904 -25.21 -34.47 -12.18
CA ASP A 904 -25.66 -33.17 -11.67
C ASP A 904 -24.58 -32.59 -10.74
N ILE A 905 -24.22 -31.30 -10.91
CA ILE A 905 -23.26 -30.62 -10.05
C ILE A 905 -24.04 -29.75 -9.06
N TYR A 906 -23.87 -29.98 -7.76
CA TYR A 906 -24.53 -29.18 -6.72
C TYR A 906 -23.52 -28.30 -5.96
N PHE A 907 -23.96 -27.17 -5.45
CA PHE A 907 -23.27 -26.36 -4.45
C PHE A 907 -24.25 -26.02 -3.33
N ARG A 908 -23.93 -26.41 -2.10
CA ARG A 908 -24.66 -26.02 -0.90
C ARG A 908 -23.81 -25.06 -0.08
N LEU A 909 -24.36 -23.87 0.20
CA LEU A 909 -23.69 -22.81 0.96
C LEU A 909 -24.41 -22.61 2.30
N VAL A 910 -23.70 -22.77 3.41
CA VAL A 910 -24.23 -22.64 4.78
C VAL A 910 -23.37 -21.66 5.57
N PRO A 911 -23.82 -20.39 5.75
CA PRO A 911 -23.09 -19.40 6.54
C PRO A 911 -23.19 -19.69 8.06
N VAL A 912 -22.07 -19.57 8.78
CA VAL A 912 -22.01 -19.77 10.23
C VAL A 912 -22.51 -18.51 10.95
N LYS A 913 -23.82 -18.46 11.23
CA LYS A 913 -24.50 -17.31 11.84
C LYS A 913 -24.44 -17.27 13.38
N LYS A 914 -24.16 -18.39 14.06
CA LYS A 914 -24.13 -18.44 15.54
C LYS A 914 -22.73 -18.15 16.06
N GLU A 915 -22.64 -17.21 17.00
CA GLU A 915 -21.37 -16.81 17.60
C GLU A 915 -20.66 -17.97 18.32
N SER A 916 -21.41 -18.83 19.03
CA SER A 916 -20.84 -20.02 19.67
C SER A 916 -20.09 -20.94 18.69
N GLN A 917 -20.61 -21.10 17.47
CA GLN A 917 -19.98 -21.92 16.44
C GLN A 917 -18.72 -21.25 15.87
N ARG A 918 -18.68 -19.91 15.81
CA ARG A 918 -17.46 -19.17 15.43
C ARG A 918 -16.38 -19.31 16.50
N SER A 919 -16.74 -19.14 17.78
CA SER A 919 -15.83 -19.35 18.90
C SER A 919 -15.25 -20.78 18.93
N GLU A 920 -16.06 -21.80 18.60
CA GLU A 920 -15.57 -23.17 18.47
C GLU A 920 -14.55 -23.35 17.32
N ILE A 921 -14.75 -22.71 16.16
CA ILE A 921 -13.80 -22.77 15.04
C ILE A 921 -12.51 -22.01 15.42
N GLN A 922 -12.63 -20.84 16.07
CA GLN A 922 -11.52 -20.04 16.59
C GLN A 922 -10.63 -20.88 17.52
N THR A 923 -11.22 -21.58 18.49
CA THR A 923 -10.49 -22.48 19.39
C THR A 923 -9.78 -23.61 18.62
N ARG A 924 -10.40 -24.18 17.58
CA ARG A 924 -9.78 -25.27 16.79
C ARG A 924 -8.63 -24.81 15.90
N ALA A 925 -8.64 -23.56 15.45
CA ALA A 925 -7.54 -22.95 14.71
C ALA A 925 -6.33 -22.70 15.64
N GLN A 926 -6.57 -22.04 16.78
CA GLN A 926 -5.54 -21.72 17.78
C GLN A 926 -4.94 -22.95 18.50
N ALA A 927 -5.63 -24.09 18.49
CA ALA A 927 -5.17 -25.34 19.11
C ALA A 927 -4.59 -26.37 18.11
N ASN A 928 -4.39 -26.00 16.84
CA ASN A 928 -3.87 -26.95 15.84
C ASN A 928 -2.34 -26.86 15.70
N GLU A 929 -1.63 -27.83 16.25
CA GLU A 929 -0.16 -27.92 16.22
C GLU A 929 0.44 -27.74 14.82
N SER A 930 -0.14 -28.36 13.78
CA SER A 930 0.36 -28.23 12.40
C SER A 930 0.15 -26.85 11.79
N ILE A 931 -0.83 -26.07 12.28
CA ILE A 931 -1.03 -24.68 11.86
C ILE A 931 -0.11 -23.75 12.63
N ILE A 932 0.03 -23.95 13.95
CA ILE A 932 0.98 -23.18 14.79
C ILE A 932 2.42 -23.35 14.28
N GLN A 933 2.81 -24.57 13.90
CA GLN A 933 4.12 -24.85 13.28
C GLN A 933 4.30 -24.18 11.92
N LEU A 934 3.22 -24.00 11.15
CA LEU A 934 3.27 -23.34 9.83
C LEU A 934 3.48 -21.82 9.96
N VAL A 935 2.85 -21.18 10.95
CA VAL A 935 2.85 -19.71 11.09
C VAL A 935 3.72 -19.16 12.21
N GLY A 936 4.35 -20.02 13.02
CA GLY A 936 5.22 -19.63 14.13
C GLY A 936 4.52 -18.99 15.34
N THR A 937 3.20 -18.84 15.31
CA THR A 937 2.40 -18.13 16.31
C THR A 937 1.10 -18.84 16.68
N THR A 938 0.55 -18.53 17.86
CA THR A 938 -0.80 -18.90 18.29
C THR A 938 -1.82 -17.75 18.13
N ASP A 939 -1.37 -16.55 17.75
CA ASP A 939 -2.22 -15.37 17.54
C ASP A 939 -2.91 -15.40 16.17
N ILE A 940 -3.80 -16.38 16.04
CA ILE A 940 -4.70 -16.61 14.90
C ILE A 940 -6.09 -16.13 15.34
N GLN A 941 -6.71 -15.22 14.59
CA GLN A 941 -8.00 -14.62 14.90
C GLN A 941 -8.95 -14.69 13.70
N ILE A 942 -10.10 -15.34 13.83
CA ILE A 942 -11.11 -15.36 12.77
C ILE A 942 -11.67 -13.95 12.57
N ILE A 943 -11.55 -13.46 11.34
CA ILE A 943 -12.18 -12.24 10.86
C ILE A 943 -13.24 -12.61 9.81
N GLY A 944 -14.22 -11.73 9.57
CA GLY A 944 -15.32 -12.06 8.68
C GLY A 944 -16.27 -13.13 9.24
N ARG A 945 -16.92 -13.88 8.35
CA ARG A 945 -17.93 -14.89 8.69
C ARG A 945 -17.55 -16.24 8.06
N PRO A 946 -17.40 -17.32 8.85
CA PRO A 946 -17.15 -18.64 8.30
C PRO A 946 -18.29 -19.13 7.39
N MET A 947 -17.94 -19.81 6.31
CA MET A 947 -18.84 -20.36 5.31
C MET A 947 -18.54 -21.83 5.09
N THR A 948 -19.54 -22.70 5.22
CA THR A 948 -19.44 -24.11 4.81
C THR A 948 -19.95 -24.27 3.39
N ILE A 949 -19.14 -24.87 2.52
CA ILE A 949 -19.46 -25.14 1.11
C ILE A 949 -19.38 -26.65 0.87
N GLU A 950 -20.47 -27.26 0.41
CA GLU A 950 -20.51 -28.68 0.01
C GLU A 950 -20.77 -28.78 -1.51
N THR A 951 -20.02 -29.64 -2.21
CA THR A 951 -20.23 -29.95 -3.63
C THR A 951 -19.63 -31.30 -4.00
N ASN A 952 -20.15 -31.93 -5.04
CA ASN A 952 -19.53 -33.07 -5.73
C ASN A 952 -18.43 -32.66 -6.74
N LEU A 953 -18.08 -31.38 -6.88
CA LEU A 953 -17.01 -30.89 -7.78
C LEU A 953 -15.61 -31.01 -7.15
N GLN A 954 -15.20 -32.25 -6.85
CA GLN A 954 -13.91 -32.54 -6.23
C GLN A 954 -12.76 -32.60 -7.26
N SER A 955 -11.54 -32.27 -6.82
CA SER A 955 -10.29 -32.35 -7.60
C SER A 955 -10.27 -31.50 -8.88
N ARG A 956 -10.97 -30.36 -8.87
CA ARG A 956 -11.00 -29.39 -9.97
C ARG A 956 -10.90 -27.96 -9.41
N PRO A 957 -10.13 -27.05 -10.04
CA PRO A 957 -9.88 -25.72 -9.51
C PRO A 957 -11.14 -24.84 -9.58
N VAL A 958 -11.40 -24.13 -8.50
CA VAL A 958 -12.47 -23.13 -8.35
C VAL A 958 -11.91 -21.99 -7.50
N THR A 959 -12.17 -20.75 -7.88
CA THR A 959 -11.75 -19.59 -7.09
C THR A 959 -12.85 -19.22 -6.09
N LEU A 960 -12.51 -19.06 -4.82
CA LEU A 960 -13.38 -18.51 -3.79
C LEU A 960 -12.90 -17.11 -3.42
N ILE A 961 -13.82 -16.16 -3.30
CA ILE A 961 -13.58 -14.87 -2.65
C ILE A 961 -14.54 -14.77 -1.47
N LEU A 962 -13.99 -14.69 -0.26
CA LEU A 962 -14.75 -14.54 0.98
C LEU A 962 -14.79 -13.03 1.35
N PRO A 963 -15.97 -12.38 1.40
CA PRO A 963 -16.09 -10.94 1.68
C PRO A 963 -15.64 -10.58 3.09
N LEU A 964 -15.10 -9.37 3.23
CA LEU A 964 -14.77 -8.71 4.49
C LEU A 964 -15.40 -7.33 4.56
N GLU A 965 -15.90 -6.98 5.74
CA GLU A 965 -16.36 -5.63 6.04
C GLU A 965 -15.16 -4.69 6.28
N ALA A 966 -15.29 -3.41 5.94
CA ALA A 966 -14.18 -2.45 6.02
C ALA A 966 -13.52 -2.35 7.41
N ASN A 967 -14.31 -2.53 8.48
CA ASN A 967 -13.82 -2.54 9.87
C ASN A 967 -13.06 -3.83 10.26
N GLN A 968 -13.16 -4.91 9.48
CA GLN A 968 -12.47 -6.19 9.72
C GLN A 968 -11.07 -6.24 9.09
N VAL A 969 -10.79 -5.33 8.13
CA VAL A 969 -9.48 -5.21 7.44
C VAL A 969 -8.67 -3.99 7.86
N ALA A 970 -9.26 -3.06 8.62
CA ALA A 970 -8.58 -1.88 9.14
C ALA A 970 -7.41 -2.28 10.05
N GLY A 971 -6.18 -1.86 9.71
CA GLY A 971 -4.98 -2.24 10.46
C GLY A 971 -4.60 -3.72 10.38
N VAL A 972 -5.12 -4.44 9.39
CA VAL A 972 -4.67 -5.79 9.05
C VAL A 972 -3.83 -5.69 7.77
N LYS A 973 -2.59 -6.19 7.79
CA LYS A 973 -1.74 -6.22 6.60
C LYS A 973 -2.20 -7.33 5.63
N SER A 974 -1.74 -7.36 4.38
CA SER A 974 -2.22 -8.35 3.41
C SER A 974 -1.59 -9.73 3.64
N GLU A 975 -0.33 -9.74 4.05
CA GLU A 975 0.46 -10.89 4.50
C GLU A 975 -0.09 -11.53 5.79
N GLU A 976 -0.79 -10.77 6.64
CA GLU A 976 -1.47 -11.31 7.84
C GLU A 976 -2.78 -12.06 7.49
N LEU A 977 -3.26 -12.03 6.24
CA LEU A 977 -4.56 -12.60 5.84
C LEU A 977 -4.45 -14.02 5.29
N GLY A 978 -5.13 -14.95 5.97
CA GLY A 978 -5.24 -16.34 5.55
C GLY A 978 -6.67 -16.84 5.53
N VAL A 979 -6.85 -18.04 4.97
CA VAL A 979 -8.10 -18.79 5.10
C VAL A 979 -7.80 -20.12 5.78
N TYR A 980 -8.35 -20.28 6.98
CA TYR A 980 -8.37 -21.54 7.72
C TYR A 980 -9.50 -22.43 7.20
N ILE A 981 -9.16 -23.66 6.85
CA ILE A 981 -10.01 -24.62 6.15
C ILE A 981 -10.16 -25.87 7.02
N GLU A 982 -11.39 -26.26 7.33
CA GLU A 982 -11.71 -27.53 8.00
C GLU A 982 -12.39 -28.49 7.04
N HIS A 983 -11.66 -29.54 6.64
CA HIS A 983 -12.13 -30.56 5.73
C HIS A 983 -13.07 -31.56 6.42
N SER A 984 -13.96 -32.19 5.64
CA SER A 984 -14.94 -33.17 6.15
C SER A 984 -14.32 -34.49 6.62
N ASP A 985 -13.06 -34.76 6.29
CA ASP A 985 -12.26 -35.86 6.82
C ASP A 985 -11.56 -35.52 8.16
N GLY A 986 -11.74 -34.29 8.66
CA GLY A 986 -11.13 -33.79 9.91
C GLY A 986 -9.72 -33.21 9.74
N THR A 987 -9.13 -33.27 8.54
CA THR A 987 -7.88 -32.55 8.25
C THR A 987 -8.14 -31.05 8.17
N LYS A 988 -7.11 -30.26 8.49
CA LYS A 988 -7.23 -28.79 8.51
C LYS A 988 -6.03 -28.15 7.85
N GLU A 989 -6.26 -27.07 7.13
CA GLU A 989 -5.25 -26.32 6.41
C GLU A 989 -5.37 -24.82 6.71
N LEU A 990 -4.28 -24.09 6.56
CA LEU A 990 -4.25 -22.64 6.46
C LEU A 990 -3.52 -22.29 5.16
N VAL A 991 -4.13 -21.42 4.36
CA VAL A 991 -3.56 -20.89 3.12
C VAL A 991 -3.47 -19.37 3.20
N HIS A 992 -2.45 -18.75 2.62
CA HIS A 992 -2.49 -17.31 2.33
C HIS A 992 -3.64 -17.03 1.36
N GLY A 993 -4.35 -15.94 1.58
CA GLY A 993 -5.39 -15.48 0.69
C GLY A 993 -5.06 -14.09 0.14
N LYS A 994 -5.21 -13.92 -1.17
CA LYS A 994 -4.94 -12.66 -1.84
C LYS A 994 -6.07 -11.68 -1.53
N ARG A 995 -5.74 -10.51 -0.97
CA ARG A 995 -6.73 -9.44 -0.79
C ARG A 995 -7.18 -8.91 -2.15
N VAL A 996 -8.49 -8.82 -2.38
CA VAL A 996 -9.09 -8.35 -3.63
C VAL A 996 -10.30 -7.45 -3.35
N THR A 997 -10.52 -6.46 -4.23
CA THR A 997 -11.78 -5.69 -4.24
C THR A 997 -12.87 -6.50 -4.95
N LEU A 998 -14.00 -6.71 -4.27
CA LEU A 998 -15.04 -7.65 -4.69
C LEU A 998 -16.08 -7.03 -5.65
N ASN A 999 -16.35 -5.73 -5.48
CA ASN A 999 -17.44 -4.96 -6.10
C ASN A 999 -17.17 -3.44 -6.06
N VAL A 1000 -17.97 -2.67 -6.82
CA VAL A 1000 -17.80 -1.21 -7.06
C VAL A 1000 -17.88 -0.33 -5.80
N ASP A 1001 -18.49 -0.83 -4.71
CA ASP A 1001 -18.56 -0.14 -3.42
C ASP A 1001 -17.26 -0.27 -2.59
N ASN A 1002 -16.17 -0.75 -3.22
CA ASN A 1002 -14.84 -1.03 -2.65
C ASN A 1002 -14.81 -2.06 -1.49
N GLN A 1003 -15.90 -2.82 -1.30
CA GLN A 1003 -15.94 -3.95 -0.36
C GLN A 1003 -14.82 -4.95 -0.69
N GLN A 1004 -14.08 -5.33 0.35
CA GLN A 1004 -12.90 -6.18 0.23
C GLN A 1004 -13.27 -7.65 0.37
N GLY A 1005 -12.37 -8.53 -0.05
CA GLY A 1005 -12.47 -9.97 0.18
C GLY A 1005 -11.12 -10.66 0.10
N VAL A 1006 -11.12 -11.93 0.46
CA VAL A 1006 -9.94 -12.80 0.46
C VAL A 1006 -10.13 -13.89 -0.59
N GLU A 1007 -9.31 -13.85 -1.63
CA GLU A 1007 -9.29 -14.75 -2.78
C GLU A 1007 -8.36 -15.94 -2.55
N ILE A 1008 -8.87 -17.16 -2.76
CA ILE A 1008 -8.12 -18.42 -2.73
C ILE A 1008 -8.56 -19.34 -3.87
N GLU A 1009 -7.64 -20.15 -4.40
CA GLU A 1009 -7.96 -21.27 -5.29
C GLU A 1009 -8.19 -22.54 -4.46
N VAL A 1010 -9.27 -23.28 -4.74
CA VAL A 1010 -9.60 -24.53 -4.04
C VAL A 1010 -9.95 -25.66 -5.02
N ASN A 1011 -9.64 -26.88 -4.62
CA ASN A 1011 -10.06 -28.11 -5.30
C ASN A 1011 -10.74 -29.14 -4.37
N LYS A 1012 -10.89 -28.78 -3.10
CA LYS A 1012 -11.64 -29.47 -2.03
C LYS A 1012 -12.57 -28.45 -1.36
N PHE A 1013 -13.77 -28.88 -0.99
CA PHE A 1013 -14.81 -28.01 -0.42
C PHE A 1013 -15.14 -28.41 1.01
N SER A 1014 -15.35 -27.41 1.87
CA SER A 1014 -15.08 -27.49 3.31
C SER A 1014 -15.71 -26.33 4.08
N THR A 1015 -15.42 -26.20 5.38
CA THR A 1015 -15.70 -24.95 6.11
C THR A 1015 -14.49 -24.02 5.99
N PHE A 1016 -14.73 -22.82 5.47
CA PHE A 1016 -13.72 -21.79 5.25
C PHE A 1016 -13.93 -20.64 6.23
N SER A 1017 -12.86 -20.19 6.89
CA SER A 1017 -12.86 -19.07 7.83
C SER A 1017 -11.68 -18.16 7.49
N ILE A 1018 -11.92 -16.88 7.23
CA ILE A 1018 -10.82 -15.94 7.08
C ILE A 1018 -10.18 -15.74 8.45
N VAL A 1019 -8.85 -15.70 8.51
CA VAL A 1019 -8.09 -15.42 9.74
C VAL A 1019 -7.11 -14.28 9.51
N LYS A 1020 -6.96 -13.44 10.53
CA LYS A 1020 -5.77 -12.64 10.77
C LYS A 1020 -4.76 -13.50 11.52
N VAL A 1021 -3.51 -13.49 11.11
CA VAL A 1021 -2.39 -14.12 11.81
C VAL A 1021 -1.36 -13.03 12.10
N LYS A 1022 -1.11 -12.73 13.37
CA LYS A 1022 -0.17 -11.67 13.77
C LYS A 1022 1.27 -12.13 13.53
N ASP A 1023 2.12 -11.23 13.02
CA ASP A 1023 3.53 -11.48 12.76
C ASP A 1023 3.75 -12.75 11.90
N TRP A 1024 2.89 -12.95 10.89
CA TRP A 1024 2.97 -14.10 9.98
C TRP A 1024 4.22 -13.99 9.11
N THR A 1025 5.33 -14.51 9.64
CA THR A 1025 6.55 -14.78 8.90
C THR A 1025 6.29 -15.96 7.99
N ASP A 1026 5.97 -15.68 6.74
CA ASP A 1026 5.95 -16.72 5.72
C ASP A 1026 7.37 -17.25 5.57
N ASN A 1027 7.60 -18.48 6.04
CA ASN A 1027 8.84 -19.21 5.82
C ASN A 1027 8.84 -19.72 4.36
N THR A 1028 8.85 -18.78 3.40
CA THR A 1028 8.48 -18.99 1.98
C THR A 1028 9.47 -19.82 1.15
N LEU A 1029 10.28 -20.65 1.80
CA LEU A 1029 10.93 -21.80 1.20
C LEU A 1029 10.47 -23.06 1.94
N LYS A 1030 9.50 -23.72 1.32
CA LYS A 1030 8.59 -24.76 1.84
C LYS A 1030 9.09 -25.86 2.77
N ALA A 1031 8.50 -25.87 3.97
CA ALA A 1031 8.28 -27.08 4.78
C ALA A 1031 6.99 -27.86 4.41
N LYS A 1032 6.71 -28.10 3.11
CA LYS A 1032 5.63 -29.03 2.66
C LYS A 1032 6.19 -30.02 1.62
N PRO A 1033 5.83 -31.32 1.66
CA PRO A 1033 6.19 -32.28 0.61
C PRO A 1033 5.69 -31.84 -0.77
N TYR A 1034 6.52 -31.99 -1.81
CA TYR A 1034 6.31 -31.39 -3.13
C TYR A 1034 6.49 -32.36 -4.32
N ILE A 1035 7.12 -33.52 -4.11
CA ILE A 1035 7.40 -34.49 -5.19
C ILE A 1035 6.42 -35.67 -5.16
N GLN A 1036 6.08 -36.15 -6.35
CA GLN A 1036 5.32 -37.37 -6.58
C GLN A 1036 6.19 -38.37 -7.36
N GLY A 1037 6.06 -39.66 -7.04
CA GLY A 1037 6.62 -40.74 -7.84
C GLY A 1037 5.75 -41.08 -9.06
N TYR A 1038 6.20 -42.08 -9.83
CA TYR A 1038 5.54 -42.52 -11.05
C TYR A 1038 4.31 -43.40 -10.74
N THR A 1039 3.45 -43.58 -11.75
CA THR A 1039 2.21 -44.38 -11.65
C THR A 1039 2.44 -45.86 -11.34
N ASP A 1040 3.66 -46.36 -11.54
CA ASP A 1040 4.11 -47.71 -11.19
C ASP A 1040 4.58 -47.87 -9.74
N GLY A 1041 4.59 -46.79 -8.93
CA GLY A 1041 5.07 -46.81 -7.55
C GLY A 1041 6.59 -46.72 -7.40
N SER A 1042 7.31 -46.29 -8.44
CA SER A 1042 8.75 -45.98 -8.38
C SER A 1042 9.01 -44.48 -8.17
N PHE A 1043 10.13 -44.15 -7.52
CA PHE A 1043 10.65 -42.79 -7.40
C PHE A 1043 11.69 -42.46 -8.49
N ARG A 1044 12.46 -43.47 -8.92
CA ARG A 1044 13.56 -43.43 -9.90
C ARG A 1044 14.70 -42.49 -9.50
N PRO A 1045 15.40 -42.75 -8.37
CA PRO A 1045 16.36 -41.81 -7.77
C PRO A 1045 17.51 -41.42 -8.70
N GLU A 1046 18.04 -42.38 -9.47
CA GLU A 1046 19.18 -42.18 -10.38
C GLU A 1046 18.79 -41.61 -11.75
N ARG A 1047 17.52 -41.31 -12.01
CA ARG A 1047 17.10 -40.74 -13.29
C ARG A 1047 17.37 -39.24 -13.30
N ASN A 1048 17.91 -38.73 -14.40
CA ASN A 1048 18.10 -37.28 -14.57
C ASN A 1048 16.74 -36.54 -14.58
N VAL A 1049 16.76 -35.30 -14.09
CA VAL A 1049 15.61 -34.37 -14.06
C VAL A 1049 15.62 -33.49 -15.30
N THR A 1050 14.47 -33.30 -15.96
CA THR A 1050 14.36 -32.37 -17.11
C THR A 1050 14.11 -30.93 -16.65
N ARG A 1051 14.37 -29.95 -17.52
CA ARG A 1051 14.09 -28.53 -17.25
C ARG A 1051 12.60 -28.28 -17.00
N ALA A 1052 11.70 -28.96 -17.72
CA ALA A 1052 10.26 -28.92 -17.48
C ALA A 1052 9.85 -29.49 -16.11
N GLU A 1053 10.45 -30.60 -15.70
CA GLU A 1053 10.23 -31.17 -14.37
C GLU A 1053 10.78 -30.25 -13.28
N MET A 1054 11.93 -29.60 -13.49
CA MET A 1054 12.49 -28.66 -12.51
C MET A 1054 11.63 -27.41 -12.35
N ALA A 1055 11.15 -26.80 -13.45
CA ALA A 1055 10.15 -25.72 -13.39
C ALA A 1055 8.87 -26.16 -12.65
N THR A 1056 8.43 -27.42 -12.84
CA THR A 1056 7.29 -27.99 -12.11
C THR A 1056 7.57 -28.21 -10.63
N LEU A 1057 8.80 -28.55 -10.22
CA LEU A 1057 9.16 -28.65 -8.81
C LEU A 1057 9.30 -27.26 -8.17
N ILE A 1058 9.83 -26.28 -8.90
CA ILE A 1058 10.06 -24.91 -8.41
C ILE A 1058 8.77 -24.08 -8.34
N THR A 1059 7.76 -24.34 -9.16
CA THR A 1059 6.42 -23.78 -8.90
C THR A 1059 5.73 -24.43 -7.68
N ARG A 1060 6.16 -25.63 -7.24
CA ARG A 1060 5.49 -26.43 -6.19
C ARG A 1060 5.94 -26.36 -4.74
N ILE A 1061 7.15 -26.00 -4.30
CA ILE A 1061 8.11 -25.01 -4.80
C ILE A 1061 7.63 -23.65 -4.28
N LEU A 1062 7.32 -22.68 -5.13
CA LEU A 1062 6.95 -21.32 -4.70
C LEU A 1062 5.44 -21.10 -4.48
N GLY A 1063 4.58 -22.02 -4.91
CA GLY A 1063 3.11 -21.88 -4.75
C GLY A 1063 2.45 -21.07 -5.87
N THR A 1064 3.25 -20.62 -6.84
CA THR A 1064 2.86 -19.90 -8.04
C THR A 1064 2.07 -20.83 -8.99
N SER A 1065 0.74 -20.75 -9.00
CA SER A 1065 -0.12 -21.62 -9.83
C SER A 1065 -0.42 -21.08 -11.23
N THR A 1066 -0.62 -19.77 -11.42
CA THR A 1066 -0.70 -19.09 -12.73
C THR A 1066 -0.53 -17.56 -12.61
N LEU A 1067 0.14 -16.95 -13.59
CA LEU A 1067 0.08 -15.52 -13.89
C LEU A 1067 -0.32 -15.35 -15.37
N GLU A 1068 -1.06 -14.30 -15.70
CA GLU A 1068 -1.35 -13.97 -17.10
C GLU A 1068 -0.18 -13.14 -17.66
N GLY A 1069 0.42 -13.59 -18.78
CA GLY A 1069 1.59 -12.95 -19.38
C GLY A 1069 2.13 -13.71 -20.59
N SER A 1070 2.56 -13.00 -21.64
CA SER A 1070 2.90 -13.58 -22.95
C SER A 1070 4.39 -13.88 -23.12
N HIS A 1071 4.98 -14.66 -22.21
CA HIS A 1071 6.28 -15.29 -22.47
C HIS A 1071 6.11 -16.53 -23.35
N GLU A 1072 6.32 -16.41 -24.66
CA GLU A 1072 6.30 -17.57 -25.57
C GLU A 1072 7.72 -18.11 -25.79
N PHE A 1073 7.99 -19.32 -25.29
CA PHE A 1073 9.17 -20.08 -25.70
C PHE A 1073 8.87 -20.84 -26.99
N THR A 1074 9.76 -20.70 -27.98
CA THR A 1074 9.59 -21.23 -29.34
C THR A 1074 9.41 -22.75 -29.43
N ASP A 1075 9.80 -23.49 -28.38
CA ASP A 1075 9.73 -24.95 -28.29
C ASP A 1075 8.77 -25.47 -27.20
N VAL A 1076 7.99 -24.59 -26.54
CA VAL A 1076 7.00 -24.98 -25.52
C VAL A 1076 5.58 -24.78 -26.07
N THR A 1077 5.05 -25.82 -26.71
CA THR A 1077 3.69 -25.77 -27.30
C THR A 1077 2.58 -25.69 -26.24
N SER A 1078 1.41 -25.20 -26.63
CA SER A 1078 0.19 -25.17 -25.80
C SER A 1078 -0.36 -26.56 -25.40
N SER A 1079 0.22 -27.64 -25.93
CA SER A 1079 -0.09 -29.02 -25.56
C SER A 1079 0.93 -29.64 -24.60
N HIS A 1080 2.02 -28.93 -24.27
CA HIS A 1080 3.08 -29.45 -23.42
C HIS A 1080 2.61 -29.52 -21.95
N TRP A 1081 2.72 -30.69 -21.33
CA TRP A 1081 2.17 -30.97 -19.98
C TRP A 1081 2.66 -30.01 -18.89
N ALA A 1082 3.87 -29.47 -19.03
CA ALA A 1082 4.47 -28.52 -18.10
C ALA A 1082 4.36 -27.05 -18.54
N GLN A 1083 3.63 -26.72 -19.62
CA GLN A 1083 3.58 -25.35 -20.18
C GLN A 1083 3.31 -24.31 -19.08
N ALA A 1084 2.19 -24.44 -18.35
CA ALA A 1084 1.82 -23.49 -17.29
C ALA A 1084 2.91 -23.33 -16.22
N ALA A 1085 3.57 -24.43 -15.80
CA ALA A 1085 4.65 -24.38 -14.81
C ALA A 1085 5.93 -23.73 -15.35
N ILE A 1086 6.25 -23.94 -16.64
CA ILE A 1086 7.37 -23.29 -17.33
C ILE A 1086 7.13 -21.79 -17.46
N LEU A 1087 5.91 -21.38 -17.84
CA LEU A 1087 5.54 -19.98 -17.99
C LEU A 1087 5.54 -19.26 -16.63
N ALA A 1088 4.90 -19.84 -15.61
CA ALA A 1088 4.88 -19.28 -14.27
C ALA A 1088 6.30 -19.12 -13.68
N ALA A 1089 7.15 -20.14 -13.79
CA ALA A 1089 8.53 -20.07 -13.31
C ALA A 1089 9.42 -19.09 -14.10
N ALA A 1090 9.08 -18.83 -15.38
CA ALA A 1090 9.78 -17.84 -16.19
C ALA A 1090 9.34 -16.41 -15.87
N GLN A 1091 8.03 -16.20 -15.68
CA GLN A 1091 7.47 -14.91 -15.31
C GLN A 1091 7.84 -14.49 -13.87
N SER A 1092 8.10 -15.45 -12.98
CA SER A 1092 8.68 -15.19 -11.64
C SER A 1092 10.21 -15.01 -11.65
N GLY A 1093 10.87 -14.99 -12.82
CA GLY A 1093 12.33 -14.90 -12.96
C GLY A 1093 13.12 -16.13 -12.48
N SER A 1094 12.44 -17.14 -11.91
CA SER A 1094 13.06 -18.30 -11.24
C SER A 1094 13.70 -19.31 -12.21
N VAL A 1095 13.25 -19.34 -13.46
CA VAL A 1095 13.94 -20.04 -14.57
C VAL A 1095 14.03 -19.16 -15.79
N GLN A 1096 15.12 -19.22 -16.53
CA GLN A 1096 15.31 -18.46 -17.77
C GLN A 1096 15.42 -19.38 -18.98
N GLY A 1097 14.93 -18.89 -20.13
CA GLY A 1097 15.16 -19.52 -21.43
C GLY A 1097 16.58 -19.29 -21.94
N TYR A 1098 16.92 -19.91 -23.06
CA TYR A 1098 18.17 -19.64 -23.77
C TYR A 1098 18.02 -18.40 -24.67
N THR A 1099 19.13 -17.77 -25.02
CA THR A 1099 19.20 -16.57 -25.89
C THR A 1099 18.69 -16.80 -27.31
N ASP A 1100 18.45 -18.05 -27.71
CA ASP A 1100 17.81 -18.45 -28.97
C ASP A 1100 16.27 -18.44 -28.91
N GLY A 1101 15.66 -18.09 -27.77
CA GLY A 1101 14.21 -18.09 -27.56
C GLY A 1101 13.61 -19.47 -27.26
N SER A 1102 14.43 -20.48 -26.95
CA SER A 1102 13.97 -21.81 -26.54
C SER A 1102 14.07 -22.01 -25.02
N PHE A 1103 13.28 -22.93 -24.47
CA PHE A 1103 13.37 -23.37 -23.07
C PHE A 1103 14.01 -24.77 -22.94
N LYS A 1104 13.96 -25.59 -23.99
CA LYS A 1104 14.44 -26.99 -24.05
C LYS A 1104 13.81 -27.87 -22.95
N PRO A 1105 12.47 -27.98 -22.89
CA PRO A 1105 11.73 -28.57 -21.75
C PRO A 1105 12.14 -30.00 -21.40
N ASP A 1106 12.36 -30.86 -22.40
CA ASP A 1106 12.74 -32.27 -22.20
C ASP A 1106 14.26 -32.47 -21.98
N GLN A 1107 15.08 -31.42 -22.06
CA GLN A 1107 16.51 -31.53 -21.80
C GLN A 1107 16.77 -31.73 -20.30
N ALA A 1108 17.61 -32.71 -19.96
CA ALA A 1108 18.09 -32.89 -18.60
C ALA A 1108 18.86 -31.65 -18.12
N ILE A 1109 18.63 -31.16 -16.89
CA ILE A 1109 19.33 -29.98 -16.34
C ILE A 1109 20.74 -30.36 -15.82
N THR A 1110 21.73 -29.48 -15.99
CA THR A 1110 23.07 -29.61 -15.38
C THR A 1110 23.11 -29.15 -13.93
N ARG A 1111 24.15 -29.53 -13.18
CA ARG A 1111 24.41 -29.02 -11.82
C ARG A 1111 24.66 -27.51 -11.81
N ALA A 1112 25.29 -26.95 -12.84
CA ALA A 1112 25.45 -25.50 -12.99
C ALA A 1112 24.12 -24.76 -13.27
N GLU A 1113 23.30 -25.26 -14.19
CA GLU A 1113 21.96 -24.71 -14.44
C GLU A 1113 21.07 -24.82 -13.19
N MET A 1114 21.16 -25.93 -12.45
CA MET A 1114 20.48 -26.08 -11.16
C MET A 1114 20.94 -25.02 -10.15
N ALA A 1115 22.25 -24.73 -10.07
CA ALA A 1115 22.78 -23.72 -9.16
C ALA A 1115 22.23 -22.32 -9.49
N VAL A 1116 22.27 -21.89 -10.75
CA VAL A 1116 21.73 -20.58 -11.17
C VAL A 1116 20.21 -20.49 -10.99
N VAL A 1117 19.50 -21.61 -11.06
CA VAL A 1117 18.05 -21.68 -10.82
C VAL A 1117 17.69 -21.63 -9.32
N LEU A 1118 18.57 -22.10 -8.42
CA LEU A 1118 18.35 -22.02 -6.96
C LEU A 1118 18.92 -20.74 -6.33
N GLN A 1119 19.88 -20.08 -6.96
CA GLN A 1119 20.55 -18.88 -6.43
C GLN A 1119 19.56 -17.74 -6.07
N PRO A 1120 18.57 -17.36 -6.90
CA PRO A 1120 17.61 -16.30 -6.56
C PRO A 1120 16.64 -16.67 -5.42
N LEU A 1121 16.69 -17.91 -4.95
CA LEU A 1121 15.82 -18.41 -3.90
C LEU A 1121 16.51 -18.41 -2.52
N LEU A 1122 17.79 -18.06 -2.41
CA LEU A 1122 18.48 -17.97 -1.12
C LEU A 1122 18.00 -16.77 -0.30
N THR A 1123 17.69 -16.97 0.99
CA THR A 1123 17.46 -15.85 1.93
C THR A 1123 18.77 -15.35 2.53
N SER A 1124 18.80 -14.09 2.97
CA SER A 1124 20.00 -13.45 3.57
C SER A 1124 20.56 -14.24 4.75
N ASP A 1125 19.67 -14.75 5.60
CA ASP A 1125 19.92 -15.57 6.79
C ASP A 1125 20.55 -16.94 6.49
N GLN A 1126 20.50 -17.42 5.25
CA GLN A 1126 21.16 -18.66 4.85
C GLN A 1126 22.66 -18.47 4.52
N MET A 1127 23.15 -17.23 4.30
CA MET A 1127 24.53 -17.00 3.85
C MET A 1127 25.55 -17.01 5.01
N THR A 1128 26.48 -17.98 5.01
CA THR A 1128 27.57 -18.05 6.01
C THR A 1128 28.92 -17.55 5.47
N THR A 1129 29.83 -17.20 6.38
CA THR A 1129 31.06 -16.40 6.12
C THR A 1129 32.26 -17.16 5.54
N ALA A 1130 32.08 -18.32 4.89
CA ALA A 1130 33.18 -19.09 4.31
C ALA A 1130 32.83 -19.80 2.98
N PRO A 1131 33.17 -19.22 1.81
CA PRO A 1131 33.00 -19.91 0.54
C PRO A 1131 33.96 -21.10 0.42
N THR A 1132 33.44 -22.25 -0.01
CA THR A 1132 34.27 -23.42 -0.35
C THR A 1132 34.62 -23.37 -1.83
N ALA A 1133 35.90 -23.13 -2.14
CA ALA A 1133 36.37 -23.06 -3.53
C ALA A 1133 36.40 -24.46 -4.17
N PHE A 1134 35.60 -24.68 -5.22
CA PHE A 1134 35.68 -25.89 -6.05
C PHE A 1134 36.69 -25.69 -7.18
N THR A 1135 37.50 -26.71 -7.44
CA THR A 1135 38.64 -26.63 -8.38
C THR A 1135 38.24 -26.51 -9.86
N ASP A 1136 36.98 -26.77 -10.19
CA ASP A 1136 36.44 -26.88 -11.55
C ASP A 1136 35.31 -25.88 -11.86
N VAL A 1137 35.13 -24.85 -11.03
CA VAL A 1137 34.16 -23.74 -11.28
C VAL A 1137 34.81 -22.36 -11.43
N ASN A 1138 36.13 -22.25 -11.27
CA ASN A 1138 36.84 -21.00 -11.51
C ASN A 1138 36.66 -20.55 -12.96
N GLU A 1139 36.31 -19.28 -13.17
CA GLU A 1139 35.97 -18.68 -14.48
C GLU A 1139 34.74 -19.31 -15.17
N HIS A 1140 33.96 -20.15 -14.48
CA HIS A 1140 32.74 -20.74 -15.01
C HIS A 1140 31.55 -19.77 -14.85
N TRP A 1141 30.65 -19.68 -15.84
CA TRP A 1141 29.51 -18.75 -15.82
C TRP A 1141 28.55 -18.91 -14.62
N ALA A 1142 28.58 -20.07 -13.95
CA ALA A 1142 27.79 -20.36 -12.75
C ALA A 1142 28.58 -20.22 -11.43
N GLN A 1143 29.82 -19.69 -11.46
CA GLN A 1143 30.73 -19.62 -10.31
C GLN A 1143 30.05 -18.97 -9.10
N GLN A 1144 29.53 -17.76 -9.25
CA GLN A 1144 28.86 -17.00 -8.18
C GLN A 1144 27.69 -17.78 -7.54
N ALA A 1145 26.84 -18.40 -8.37
CA ALA A 1145 25.71 -19.20 -7.90
C ALA A 1145 26.16 -20.43 -7.10
N VAL A 1146 27.20 -21.12 -7.57
CA VAL A 1146 27.76 -22.29 -6.89
C VAL A 1146 28.43 -21.91 -5.57
N GLU A 1147 29.16 -20.80 -5.54
CA GLU A 1147 29.81 -20.29 -4.34
C GLU A 1147 28.78 -19.88 -3.28
N GLN A 1148 27.74 -19.11 -3.65
CA GLN A 1148 26.67 -18.69 -2.74
C GLN A 1148 25.88 -19.89 -2.17
N LEU A 1149 25.45 -20.83 -3.03
CA LEU A 1149 24.77 -22.05 -2.57
C LEU A 1149 25.65 -22.97 -1.73
N SER A 1150 26.98 -22.89 -1.89
CA SER A 1150 27.92 -23.63 -1.05
C SER A 1150 28.10 -22.96 0.31
N SER A 1151 28.18 -21.62 0.36
CA SER A 1151 28.18 -20.83 1.60
C SER A 1151 26.87 -20.98 2.38
N ALA A 1152 25.76 -21.28 1.69
CA ALA A 1152 24.46 -21.61 2.28
C ALA A 1152 24.29 -23.11 2.63
N GLY A 1153 25.30 -23.96 2.40
CA GLY A 1153 25.24 -25.40 2.69
C GLY A 1153 24.27 -26.21 1.81
N VAL A 1154 23.57 -25.56 0.87
CA VAL A 1154 22.60 -26.16 -0.06
C VAL A 1154 23.31 -27.13 -1.01
N VAL A 1155 24.45 -26.73 -1.57
CA VAL A 1155 25.30 -27.63 -2.38
C VAL A 1155 26.55 -28.08 -1.62
N THR A 1156 26.97 -29.30 -1.91
CA THR A 1156 28.28 -29.84 -1.51
C THR A 1156 28.98 -30.40 -2.74
N GLY A 1157 30.29 -30.17 -2.83
CA GLY A 1157 31.14 -30.80 -3.85
C GLY A 1157 31.38 -32.28 -3.59
N TYR A 1158 32.05 -32.92 -4.53
CA TYR A 1158 32.53 -34.29 -4.42
C TYR A 1158 33.81 -34.35 -3.57
N THR A 1159 34.16 -35.54 -3.07
CA THR A 1159 35.32 -35.79 -2.20
C THR A 1159 36.69 -35.51 -2.84
N ASP A 1160 36.72 -35.26 -4.15
CA ASP A 1160 37.89 -34.86 -4.94
C ASP A 1160 38.06 -33.33 -5.04
N GLY A 1161 37.17 -32.53 -4.43
CA GLY A 1161 37.21 -31.07 -4.49
C GLY A 1161 36.60 -30.46 -5.77
N THR A 1162 35.76 -31.22 -6.48
CA THR A 1162 35.03 -30.77 -7.67
C THR A 1162 33.54 -30.54 -7.40
N PHE A 1163 32.92 -29.61 -8.14
CA PHE A 1163 31.46 -29.42 -8.19
C PHE A 1163 30.81 -30.14 -9.38
N ARG A 1164 31.58 -30.35 -10.47
CA ARG A 1164 31.18 -30.95 -11.75
C ARG A 1164 30.05 -30.20 -12.45
N PRO A 1165 30.25 -28.92 -12.81
CA PRO A 1165 29.18 -28.03 -13.30
C PRO A 1165 28.42 -28.58 -14.51
N SER A 1166 29.10 -29.27 -15.44
CA SER A 1166 28.50 -29.83 -16.66
C SER A 1166 27.79 -31.19 -16.47
N GLN A 1167 27.88 -31.82 -15.30
CA GLN A 1167 27.20 -33.09 -15.03
C GLN A 1167 25.68 -32.87 -14.92
N ARG A 1168 24.87 -33.79 -15.46
CA ARG A 1168 23.40 -33.77 -15.31
C ARG A 1168 23.01 -34.23 -13.92
N ILE A 1169 22.01 -33.59 -13.32
CA ILE A 1169 21.58 -33.87 -11.94
C ILE A 1169 20.53 -35.00 -11.88
N THR A 1170 20.67 -35.91 -10.91
CA THR A 1170 19.68 -36.98 -10.67
C THR A 1170 18.50 -36.49 -9.83
N ARG A 1171 17.38 -37.24 -9.83
CA ARG A 1171 16.21 -36.95 -8.98
C ARG A 1171 16.56 -36.96 -7.49
N ALA A 1172 17.45 -37.85 -7.05
CA ALA A 1172 17.93 -37.90 -5.68
C ALA A 1172 18.80 -36.68 -5.30
N GLU A 1173 19.72 -36.27 -6.18
CA GLU A 1173 20.53 -35.06 -5.97
C GLU A 1173 19.66 -33.80 -5.94
N ALA A 1174 18.72 -33.66 -6.88
CA ALA A 1174 17.83 -32.51 -6.98
C ALA A 1174 16.94 -32.34 -5.72
N VAL A 1175 16.32 -33.42 -5.24
CA VAL A 1175 15.53 -33.40 -4.00
C VAL A 1175 16.39 -33.08 -2.78
N THR A 1176 17.63 -33.59 -2.72
CA THR A 1176 18.55 -33.28 -1.60
C THR A 1176 18.91 -31.79 -1.56
N MET A 1177 19.17 -31.17 -2.72
CA MET A 1177 19.44 -29.73 -2.81
C MET A 1177 18.20 -28.91 -2.47
N LEU A 1178 17.04 -29.24 -3.05
CA LEU A 1178 15.79 -28.53 -2.79
C LEU A 1178 15.38 -28.61 -1.32
N ASN A 1179 15.44 -29.80 -0.69
CA ASN A 1179 15.12 -29.96 0.74
C ASN A 1179 16.00 -29.11 1.65
N LYS A 1180 17.30 -28.96 1.33
CA LYS A 1180 18.21 -28.10 2.10
C LYS A 1180 17.87 -26.62 1.96
N LEU A 1181 17.59 -26.17 0.74
CA LEU A 1181 17.17 -24.80 0.46
C LEU A 1181 15.89 -24.42 1.23
N ILE A 1182 14.94 -25.36 1.32
CA ILE A 1182 13.62 -25.17 1.95
C ILE A 1182 13.51 -25.69 3.39
N GLY A 1183 14.63 -26.06 4.03
CA GLY A 1183 14.67 -26.58 5.41
C GLY A 1183 13.89 -27.89 5.67
N LEU A 1184 13.42 -28.61 4.63
CA LEU A 1184 12.54 -29.77 4.77
C LEU A 1184 13.29 -31.03 5.24
N GLN A 1185 12.98 -31.46 6.46
CA GLN A 1185 13.55 -32.66 7.10
C GLN A 1185 12.55 -33.83 7.14
N ALA A 1186 13.06 -35.05 7.32
CA ALA A 1186 12.23 -36.25 7.38
C ALA A 1186 11.55 -36.41 8.76
N GLU A 1187 10.25 -36.69 8.78
CA GLU A 1187 9.56 -37.08 10.00
C GLU A 1187 10.15 -38.39 10.58
N THR A 1188 10.45 -38.37 11.88
CA THR A 1188 10.83 -39.59 12.61
C THR A 1188 9.67 -40.59 12.58
N ASN A 1189 9.90 -41.74 11.94
CA ASN A 1189 8.97 -42.86 11.69
C ASN A 1189 8.14 -42.85 10.38
N ALA A 1190 8.56 -42.15 9.33
CA ALA A 1190 7.96 -42.30 7.99
C ALA A 1190 7.99 -43.76 7.47
N ALA A 1191 6.85 -44.29 7.03
CA ALA A 1191 6.72 -45.62 6.45
C ALA A 1191 7.11 -45.62 4.96
N ARG A 1192 8.01 -46.54 4.55
CA ARG A 1192 8.56 -46.63 3.18
C ARG A 1192 7.45 -46.55 2.11
N GLN A 1193 7.52 -45.54 1.24
CA GLN A 1193 6.55 -45.35 0.18
C GLN A 1193 6.97 -45.93 -1.16
N TRP A 1194 8.28 -45.93 -1.45
CA TRP A 1194 8.80 -46.24 -2.80
C TRP A 1194 9.32 -47.67 -2.93
N SER A 1195 8.96 -48.31 -4.04
CA SER A 1195 9.34 -49.71 -4.32
C SER A 1195 10.82 -49.88 -4.69
N ASP A 1196 11.45 -48.83 -5.20
CA ASP A 1196 12.82 -48.80 -5.75
C ASP A 1196 13.83 -48.03 -4.89
N VAL A 1197 13.41 -47.46 -3.76
CA VAL A 1197 14.30 -46.73 -2.83
C VAL A 1197 14.47 -47.55 -1.54
N PRO A 1198 15.57 -48.31 -1.37
CA PRO A 1198 15.82 -49.03 -0.13
C PRO A 1198 16.20 -48.06 1.01
N ALA A 1199 15.93 -48.45 2.25
CA ALA A 1199 16.30 -47.65 3.44
C ALA A 1199 17.83 -47.45 3.62
N THR A 1200 18.65 -48.16 2.85
CA THR A 1200 20.11 -47.98 2.77
C THR A 1200 20.55 -47.02 1.66
N HIS A 1201 19.62 -46.41 0.93
CA HIS A 1201 19.91 -45.42 -0.10
C HIS A 1201 20.38 -44.11 0.54
N TRP A 1202 21.45 -43.51 0.03
CA TRP A 1202 22.06 -42.32 0.64
C TRP A 1202 21.10 -41.13 0.77
N ALA A 1203 20.16 -40.99 -0.19
CA ALA A 1203 19.12 -39.96 -0.19
C ALA A 1203 17.76 -40.42 0.39
N TYR A 1204 17.68 -41.58 1.07
CA TYR A 1204 16.39 -42.16 1.50
C TYR A 1204 15.54 -41.17 2.30
N GLU A 1205 16.13 -40.52 3.32
CA GLU A 1205 15.43 -39.58 4.19
C GLU A 1205 14.97 -38.33 3.43
N ALA A 1206 15.81 -37.76 2.55
CA ALA A 1206 15.43 -36.61 1.73
C ALA A 1206 14.29 -36.95 0.75
N ILE A 1207 14.31 -38.15 0.17
CA ILE A 1207 13.25 -38.63 -0.72
C ILE A 1207 11.93 -38.80 0.04
N GLU A 1208 11.93 -39.47 1.19
CA GLU A 1208 10.72 -39.65 2.00
C GLU A 1208 10.18 -38.30 2.54
N ALA A 1209 11.05 -37.36 2.94
CA ALA A 1209 10.66 -36.02 3.37
C ALA A 1209 9.94 -35.20 2.27
N ALA A 1210 10.46 -35.25 1.04
CA ALA A 1210 9.87 -34.53 -0.09
C ALA A 1210 8.57 -35.15 -0.62
N SER A 1211 8.26 -36.39 -0.26
CA SER A 1211 7.23 -37.21 -0.90
C SER A 1211 5.81 -36.88 -0.43
N ILE A 1212 4.96 -36.48 -1.38
CA ILE A 1212 3.54 -36.26 -1.14
C ILE A 1212 2.89 -37.62 -0.83
N ARG A 1213 2.47 -37.80 0.43
CA ARG A 1213 1.76 -39.01 0.89
C ARG A 1213 0.38 -39.11 0.21
N LYS A 1214 -0.04 -40.34 -0.11
CA LYS A 1214 -1.36 -40.66 -0.68
C LYS A 1214 -2.37 -41.05 0.39
#